data_AF-A0A6C0UYM4-F1
#
_entry.id   AF-A0A6C0UYM4-F1
#
_cell.length_a   1.000
_cell.length_b   1.000
_cell.length_c   1.000
_cell.angle_alpha   90.00
_cell.angle_beta   90.00
_cell.angle_gamma   90.00
#
_symmetry.space_group_name_H-M   'P 1'
#
loop_
_entity.id
_entity.type
_entity.pdbx_description
1 polymer ?
#
loop_
_entity_poly.entity_id
_entity_poly.type
_entity_poly.pdbx_seq_one_letter_code
_entity_poly.pdbx_strand_id
1 'polypeptide(L)'
;MASEAKEIKGVVSRISGSGNAILKTDSGREVNLGPLARDVVGKRVNAIKLTGAWALCIDPSYVTDEYLEEMDSKMRGSSFIDEFRPLTEGSASPDDLGRTVQIEADSTQDHIIYEGGKPLRLHNSKLLKGALSGHKIPVDIVAVRRGVAIGVPALEKLESEIIDPGDVVEMNVQQTSDDNKNTVGYTVDSNLPVYADTVIAQPGVVLRVGVEYVFNTHLHTSQSALPDAVWPAEGDVIYVRLHEVTEGVGYGTSDGLPTVLPGALNCLESIEPFKAKVSEYSDGVLTVDVSELGKTDRPEVGDVVEVTVLHREDKGTLCLTRDVPVWIPGSIPEGVESLKCKIIGVNTSILVGTVARCPDIRSLEHSDKIRLHVTHQDGEDGVGSYKGVPIVIPGGCELVGEKVDVGFVQANDGFIIAGVNVLKRLPKVGGELFISAEDYKSRNGRLCFVDSLPVFLPERSNWPAGNVRLGVKAVTAAGVQVSVDSLPPERRPNVGDEIEIPTSKLTPDDDVILIEQIPVEIPPDLWASKGTLILGVSSVEPYCLRCSVCGLQTGSLPAVGERAEMVVDGTTEEGSRGRISGIPTLVPRGKLKEGDSREVLVVEHTDEFLTAVDIDVDEYDINIDKEMLADYYRALVEAQKAWQENDFELSRECCREAANVIPADSNVAMLFRMDAQRHEILLMGEQIRRSQGVRKSQIAIQEAIDDVNLPDLSVSPLMLDELKAYRFALTGVKNDGSMNAGYLNATVRKMKGARESNNNPWSAIIPHPIVASFLASIQKPRVPAAEVVDKLVTQTPEYWPFLTTSEVSDFV
;
A
#
# COMPACT_ATOMS: atom_id res chain seq x y z
N MET A 1 0.95 -11.55 -48.93
CA MET A 1 1.11 -11.61 -50.41
C MET A 1 2.56 -11.31 -50.77
N ALA A 2 3.37 -12.33 -51.08
CA ALA A 2 4.68 -12.13 -51.72
C ALA A 2 4.41 -11.99 -53.22
N SER A 3 4.54 -10.77 -53.77
CA SER A 3 4.42 -10.55 -55.21
C SER A 3 5.49 -11.37 -55.93
N GLU A 4 5.11 -12.10 -57.00
CA GLU A 4 6.02 -12.87 -57.85
C GLU A 4 7.32 -12.10 -58.13
N ALA A 5 8.45 -12.66 -57.70
CA ALA A 5 9.76 -12.06 -57.89
C ALA A 5 10.05 -11.99 -59.39
N LYS A 6 10.02 -10.78 -59.97
CA LYS A 6 10.18 -10.57 -61.42
C LYS A 6 11.65 -10.39 -61.79
N GLU A 7 12.18 -11.30 -62.60
CA GLU A 7 13.50 -11.12 -63.22
C GLU A 7 13.50 -9.89 -64.14
N ILE A 8 14.54 -9.07 -64.01
CA ILE A 8 14.79 -7.86 -64.79
C ILE A 8 16.21 -7.89 -65.37
N LYS A 9 16.38 -7.29 -66.54
CA LYS A 9 17.66 -7.19 -67.25
C LYS A 9 17.98 -5.74 -67.56
N GLY A 10 19.25 -5.38 -67.52
CA GLY A 10 19.69 -4.01 -67.76
C GLY A 10 21.21 -3.86 -67.79
N VAL A 11 21.68 -2.65 -68.05
CA VAL A 11 23.11 -2.31 -67.98
C VAL A 11 23.37 -1.55 -66.68
N VAL A 12 24.41 -1.92 -65.94
CA VAL A 12 24.81 -1.15 -64.76
C VAL A 12 25.35 0.19 -65.23
N SER A 13 24.59 1.25 -65.02
CA SER A 13 24.86 2.57 -65.61
C SER A 13 25.91 3.34 -64.83
N ARG A 14 25.96 3.18 -63.50
CA ARG A 14 26.91 3.83 -62.60
C ARG A 14 26.99 3.12 -61.24
N ILE A 15 28.04 3.42 -60.48
CA ILE A 15 28.06 3.24 -59.02
C ILE A 15 27.59 4.56 -58.38
N SER A 16 26.64 4.50 -57.45
CA SER A 16 26.13 5.66 -56.73
C SER A 16 27.18 6.24 -55.78
N GLY A 17 26.94 7.47 -55.29
CA GLY A 17 27.80 8.07 -54.25
C GLY A 17 27.86 7.26 -52.94
N SER A 18 26.89 6.37 -52.72
CA SER A 18 26.85 5.42 -51.61
C SER A 18 27.50 4.07 -51.90
N GLY A 19 28.19 3.93 -53.04
CA GLY A 19 28.92 2.71 -53.39
C GLY A 19 28.07 1.59 -54.02
N ASN A 20 26.78 1.82 -54.33
CA ASN A 20 25.93 0.78 -54.90
C ASN A 20 25.85 0.85 -56.43
N ALA A 21 25.82 -0.29 -57.10
CA ALA A 21 25.57 -0.40 -58.52
C ALA A 21 24.11 -0.05 -58.87
N ILE A 22 23.93 0.82 -59.86
CA ILE A 22 22.62 1.22 -60.37
C ILE A 22 22.38 0.58 -61.72
N LEU A 23 21.45 -0.37 -61.78
CA LEU A 23 20.99 -1.03 -62.99
C LEU A 23 20.00 -0.14 -63.73
N LYS A 24 20.32 0.28 -64.95
CA LYS A 24 19.34 0.85 -65.87
C LYS A 24 18.73 -0.30 -66.67
N THR A 25 17.51 -0.67 -66.31
CA THR A 25 16.75 -1.73 -66.99
C THR A 25 16.51 -1.38 -68.46
N ASP A 26 16.21 -2.37 -69.28
CA ASP A 26 15.87 -2.14 -70.70
C ASP A 26 14.64 -1.22 -70.88
N SER A 27 13.79 -1.10 -69.85
CA SER A 27 12.67 -0.14 -69.80
C SER A 27 13.07 1.31 -69.47
N GLY A 28 14.36 1.57 -69.24
CA GLY A 28 14.89 2.88 -68.85
C GLY A 28 14.81 3.21 -67.36
N ARG A 29 14.16 2.36 -66.54
CA ARG A 29 14.10 2.52 -65.07
C ARG A 29 15.42 2.17 -64.41
N GLU A 30 15.78 2.93 -63.39
CA GLU A 30 16.97 2.69 -62.57
C GLU A 30 16.60 1.92 -61.29
N VAL A 31 17.39 0.89 -60.98
CA VAL A 31 17.20 0.00 -59.82
C VAL A 31 18.54 -0.20 -59.13
N ASN A 32 18.55 -0.18 -57.81
CA ASN A 32 19.73 -0.36 -56.98
C ASN A 32 20.03 -1.86 -56.81
N LEU A 33 21.21 -2.31 -57.22
CA LEU A 33 21.69 -3.69 -57.07
C LEU A 33 22.49 -3.91 -55.80
N GLY A 34 22.68 -2.89 -54.98
CA GLY A 34 23.61 -2.96 -53.86
C GLY A 34 25.08 -2.86 -54.30
N PRO A 35 26.02 -3.23 -53.44
CA PRO A 35 27.44 -2.98 -53.63
C PRO A 35 28.03 -4.03 -54.56
N LEU A 36 28.37 -3.63 -55.77
CA LEU A 36 29.09 -4.48 -56.71
C LEU A 36 30.43 -3.83 -57.04
N ALA A 37 31.40 -4.65 -57.45
CA ALA A 37 32.70 -4.17 -57.88
C ALA A 37 32.58 -3.14 -59.02
N ARG A 38 33.47 -2.12 -59.02
CA ARG A 38 33.39 -1.00 -59.98
C ARG A 38 33.49 -1.43 -61.45
N ASP A 39 34.09 -2.58 -61.72
CA ASP A 39 34.24 -3.15 -63.06
C ASP A 39 32.92 -3.67 -63.67
N VAL A 40 31.85 -3.79 -62.87
CA VAL A 40 30.51 -4.12 -63.38
C VAL A 40 29.87 -2.98 -64.18
N VAL A 41 30.36 -1.73 -64.05
CA VAL A 41 29.79 -0.58 -64.76
C VAL A 41 29.94 -0.76 -66.27
N GLY A 42 28.83 -0.60 -66.99
CA GLY A 42 28.72 -0.85 -68.43
C GLY A 42 28.43 -2.31 -68.80
N LYS A 43 28.41 -3.24 -67.84
CA LYS A 43 28.04 -4.65 -68.07
C LYS A 43 26.52 -4.81 -68.01
N ARG A 44 26.00 -5.68 -68.86
CA ARG A 44 24.59 -6.11 -68.79
C ARG A 44 24.49 -7.25 -67.79
N VAL A 45 23.56 -7.13 -66.85
CA VAL A 45 23.34 -8.13 -65.80
C VAL A 45 21.88 -8.55 -65.67
N ASN A 46 21.65 -9.77 -65.18
CA ASN A 46 20.34 -10.25 -64.74
C ASN A 46 20.16 -10.00 -63.24
N ALA A 47 18.98 -9.52 -62.84
CA ALA A 47 18.65 -9.28 -61.45
C ALA A 47 17.20 -9.65 -61.14
N ILE A 48 16.92 -10.01 -59.90
CA ILE A 48 15.55 -10.26 -59.43
C ILE A 48 15.06 -8.99 -58.75
N LYS A 49 13.96 -8.43 -59.25
CA LYS A 49 13.39 -7.23 -58.65
C LYS A 49 12.78 -7.57 -57.29
N LEU A 50 13.17 -6.79 -56.30
CA LEU A 50 12.68 -6.89 -54.92
C LEU A 50 11.66 -5.77 -54.67
N THR A 51 11.43 -5.43 -53.41
CA THR A 51 10.53 -4.32 -53.05
C THR A 51 11.14 -2.96 -53.36
N GLY A 52 10.32 -2.06 -53.93
CA GLY A 52 10.72 -0.67 -54.19
C GLY A 52 11.74 -0.51 -55.31
N ALA A 53 12.84 0.19 -55.01
CA ALA A 53 13.90 0.53 -55.94
C ALA A 53 15.11 -0.42 -55.89
N TRP A 54 14.98 -1.59 -55.23
CA TRP A 54 16.06 -2.57 -55.07
C TRP A 54 15.86 -3.81 -55.94
N ALA A 55 16.97 -4.44 -56.32
CA ALA A 55 17.02 -5.74 -56.98
C ALA A 55 18.29 -6.49 -56.57
N LEU A 56 18.26 -7.82 -56.65
CA LEU A 56 19.40 -8.69 -56.34
C LEU A 56 20.04 -9.13 -57.65
N CYS A 57 21.33 -8.88 -57.83
CA CYS A 57 22.08 -9.41 -58.97
C CYS A 57 22.14 -10.94 -58.86
N ILE A 58 21.85 -11.66 -59.95
CA ILE A 58 21.88 -13.14 -59.98
C ILE A 58 22.93 -13.70 -60.93
N ASP A 59 23.78 -12.84 -61.51
CA ASP A 59 24.86 -13.29 -62.39
C ASP A 59 26.05 -13.77 -61.55
N PRO A 60 26.43 -15.06 -61.61
CA PRO A 60 27.39 -15.67 -60.69
C PRO A 60 28.76 -15.00 -60.66
N SER A 61 29.17 -14.35 -61.76
CA SER A 61 30.47 -13.65 -61.84
C SER A 61 30.57 -12.41 -60.96
N TYR A 62 29.44 -11.86 -60.50
CA TYR A 62 29.39 -10.64 -59.69
C TYR A 62 28.77 -10.86 -58.30
N VAL A 63 28.27 -12.07 -58.03
CA VAL A 63 27.64 -12.45 -56.77
C VAL A 63 28.68 -13.18 -55.92
N THR A 64 29.30 -12.45 -55.00
CA THR A 64 30.20 -13.02 -53.98
C THR A 64 29.43 -13.26 -52.67
N ASP A 65 29.99 -14.06 -51.77
CA ASP A 65 29.40 -14.27 -50.45
C ASP A 65 29.28 -12.94 -49.68
N GLU A 66 30.32 -12.08 -49.76
CA GLU A 66 30.31 -10.72 -49.19
C GLU A 66 29.16 -9.86 -49.75
N TYR A 67 28.86 -9.97 -51.05
CA TYR A 67 27.74 -9.28 -51.67
C TYR A 67 26.39 -9.77 -51.13
N LEU A 68 26.22 -11.09 -51.00
CA LEU A 68 24.98 -11.68 -50.47
C LEU A 68 24.77 -11.32 -49.00
N GLU A 69 25.82 -11.35 -48.17
CA GLU A 69 25.76 -10.93 -46.76
C GLU A 69 25.38 -9.45 -46.64
N GLU A 70 25.96 -8.58 -47.46
CA GLU A 70 25.62 -7.16 -47.42
C GLU A 70 24.18 -6.91 -47.89
N MET A 71 23.71 -7.64 -48.90
CA MET A 71 22.33 -7.57 -49.36
C MET A 71 21.35 -8.10 -48.31
N ASP A 72 21.69 -9.15 -47.57
CA ASP A 72 20.85 -9.67 -46.48
C ASP A 72 20.70 -8.67 -45.33
N SER A 73 21.81 -8.05 -44.92
CA SER A 73 21.81 -7.02 -43.88
C SER A 73 20.91 -5.82 -44.23
N LYS A 74 20.87 -5.43 -45.51
CA LYS A 74 20.06 -4.30 -45.99
C LYS A 74 18.59 -4.66 -46.16
N MET A 75 18.26 -5.94 -46.32
CA MET A 75 16.92 -6.41 -46.60
C MET A 75 16.17 -6.95 -45.38
N ARG A 76 16.73 -6.79 -44.17
CA ARG A 76 16.10 -7.12 -42.88
C ARG A 76 15.49 -8.53 -42.87
N GLY A 77 16.32 -9.54 -43.11
CA GLY A 77 15.98 -10.94 -42.81
C GLY A 77 14.95 -11.58 -43.73
N SER A 78 14.97 -11.25 -45.03
CA SER A 78 14.18 -11.99 -46.00
C SER A 78 14.85 -13.33 -46.29
N SER A 79 14.23 -14.46 -45.90
CA SER A 79 14.65 -15.85 -46.20
C SER A 79 14.82 -16.17 -47.70
N PHE A 80 14.60 -15.18 -48.57
CA PHE A 80 14.72 -15.26 -50.02
C PHE A 80 16.17 -15.34 -50.51
N ILE A 81 17.16 -14.83 -49.75
CA ILE A 81 18.58 -14.82 -50.19
C ILE A 81 19.22 -16.21 -50.04
N ASP A 82 18.78 -17.00 -49.06
CA ASP A 82 19.27 -18.37 -48.85
C ASP A 82 18.90 -19.30 -50.02
N GLU A 83 17.84 -19.01 -50.80
CA GLU A 83 17.49 -19.78 -52.01
C GLU A 83 18.54 -19.65 -53.15
N PHE A 84 19.50 -18.71 -53.05
CA PHE A 84 20.50 -18.43 -54.10
C PHE A 84 21.94 -18.78 -53.71
N ARG A 85 22.20 -19.28 -52.49
CA ARG A 85 23.52 -19.84 -52.16
C ARG A 85 23.76 -21.11 -52.99
N PRO A 86 24.88 -21.24 -53.70
CA PRO A 86 25.25 -22.51 -54.33
C PRO A 86 25.44 -23.57 -53.24
N LEU A 87 24.53 -24.53 -53.12
CA LEU A 87 24.64 -25.62 -52.14
C LEU A 87 25.79 -26.55 -52.55
N THR A 88 26.93 -26.41 -51.88
CA THR A 88 28.06 -27.33 -51.97
C THR A 88 27.83 -28.53 -51.06
N GLU A 89 27.67 -29.71 -51.69
CA GLU A 89 27.52 -31.07 -51.15
C GLU A 89 26.09 -31.51 -50.76
N GLY A 90 25.60 -32.58 -51.42
CA GLY A 90 24.35 -33.27 -51.08
C GLY A 90 23.13 -33.06 -52.00
N SER A 91 23.25 -32.69 -53.27
CA SER A 91 22.05 -32.44 -54.10
C SER A 91 21.22 -33.69 -54.42
N ALA A 92 19.89 -33.54 -54.43
CA ALA A 92 18.96 -34.55 -54.95
C ALA A 92 19.20 -34.77 -56.46
N SER A 93 19.23 -36.05 -56.87
CA SER A 93 19.44 -36.50 -58.25
C SER A 93 18.09 -36.81 -58.91
N PRO A 94 17.94 -36.69 -60.25
CA PRO A 94 16.78 -37.23 -60.96
C PRO A 94 16.47 -38.70 -60.64
N ASP A 95 17.44 -39.49 -60.19
CA ASP A 95 17.24 -40.90 -59.76
C ASP A 95 16.41 -41.03 -58.49
N ASP A 96 16.24 -39.94 -57.72
CA ASP A 96 15.40 -39.91 -56.54
C ASP A 96 13.90 -39.79 -56.90
N LEU A 97 13.56 -39.48 -58.16
CA LEU A 97 12.17 -39.37 -58.64
C LEU A 97 11.43 -40.72 -58.51
N GLY A 98 10.25 -40.69 -57.90
CA GLY A 98 9.39 -41.85 -57.66
C GLY A 98 9.78 -42.69 -56.44
N ARG A 99 10.86 -42.32 -55.72
CA ARG A 99 11.19 -42.96 -54.44
C ARG A 99 10.30 -42.43 -53.32
N THR A 100 9.89 -43.34 -52.43
CA THR A 100 9.36 -43.00 -51.12
C THR A 100 10.51 -42.88 -50.14
N VAL A 101 10.61 -41.74 -49.47
CA VAL A 101 11.64 -41.50 -48.44
C VAL A 101 10.95 -41.22 -47.11
N GLN A 102 11.53 -41.73 -46.03
CA GLN A 102 11.10 -41.39 -44.68
C GLN A 102 11.77 -40.08 -44.28
N ILE A 103 10.97 -39.07 -43.98
CA ILE A 103 11.48 -37.79 -43.51
C ILE A 103 11.00 -37.52 -42.10
N GLU A 104 11.88 -37.00 -41.26
CA GLU A 104 11.52 -36.45 -39.96
C GLU A 104 11.26 -34.96 -40.16
N ALA A 105 10.00 -34.53 -40.07
CA ALA A 105 9.68 -33.13 -40.29
C ALA A 105 10.15 -32.31 -39.07
N ASP A 106 11.09 -31.40 -39.27
CA ASP A 106 11.45 -30.38 -38.29
C ASP A 106 10.68 -29.10 -38.62
N SER A 107 9.91 -28.60 -37.65
CA SER A 107 9.08 -27.39 -37.83
C SER A 107 9.87 -26.12 -38.12
N THR A 108 11.19 -26.13 -37.89
CA THR A 108 12.05 -24.95 -38.00
C THR A 108 12.73 -24.77 -39.36
N GLN A 109 12.74 -25.78 -40.24
CA GLN A 109 13.48 -25.72 -41.51
C GLN A 109 12.56 -25.58 -42.74
N ASP A 110 12.94 -24.71 -43.68
CA ASP A 110 12.23 -24.53 -44.97
C ASP A 110 12.44 -25.69 -45.95
N HIS A 111 13.43 -26.53 -45.67
CA HIS A 111 13.78 -27.74 -46.40
C HIS A 111 14.04 -28.86 -45.40
N ILE A 112 13.58 -30.07 -45.73
CA ILE A 112 13.77 -31.26 -44.90
C ILE A 112 14.89 -32.07 -45.51
N ILE A 113 15.86 -32.47 -44.70
CA ILE A 113 16.98 -33.29 -45.17
C ILE A 113 16.55 -34.76 -45.15
N TYR A 114 16.67 -35.45 -46.28
CA TYR A 114 16.50 -36.90 -46.38
C TYR A 114 17.83 -37.60 -46.69
N GLU A 115 17.80 -38.94 -46.73
CA GLU A 115 18.96 -39.84 -46.87
C GLU A 115 20.15 -39.24 -47.65
N GLY A 116 21.30 -39.15 -46.96
CA GLY A 116 22.54 -38.65 -47.56
C GLY A 116 22.69 -37.13 -47.59
N GLY A 117 21.94 -36.39 -46.76
CA GLY A 117 22.08 -34.93 -46.66
C GLY A 117 21.31 -34.17 -47.74
N LYS A 118 20.38 -34.85 -48.44
CA LYS A 118 19.70 -34.28 -49.60
C LYS A 118 18.53 -33.40 -49.20
N PRO A 119 18.38 -32.19 -49.76
CA PRO A 119 17.26 -31.32 -49.44
C PRO A 119 15.97 -31.77 -50.15
N LEU A 120 14.87 -31.80 -49.40
CA LEU A 120 13.51 -32.09 -49.85
C LEU A 120 12.56 -30.97 -49.44
N ARG A 121 11.72 -30.53 -50.37
CA ARG A 121 10.66 -29.54 -50.17
C ARG A 121 9.31 -30.24 -50.28
N LEU A 122 8.55 -30.28 -49.19
CA LEU A 122 7.19 -30.80 -49.20
C LEU A 122 6.25 -29.88 -49.99
N HIS A 123 5.48 -30.44 -50.91
CA HIS A 123 4.37 -29.75 -51.55
C HIS A 123 3.28 -29.47 -50.48
N ASN A 124 2.69 -28.27 -50.50
CA ASN A 124 1.73 -27.80 -49.47
C ASN A 124 2.27 -27.74 -48.03
N SER A 125 3.58 -27.55 -47.83
CA SER A 125 4.21 -27.49 -46.50
C SER A 125 3.59 -26.49 -45.53
N LYS A 126 2.90 -25.42 -45.99
CA LYS A 126 2.24 -24.44 -45.13
C LYS A 126 1.09 -25.01 -44.30
N LEU A 127 0.37 -26.03 -44.80
CA LEU A 127 -0.70 -26.71 -44.04
C LEU A 127 -0.14 -27.72 -43.03
N LEU A 128 1.15 -28.06 -43.14
CA LEU A 128 1.82 -29.11 -42.37
C LEU A 128 2.92 -28.56 -41.43
N LYS A 129 3.23 -27.26 -41.53
CA LYS A 129 4.21 -26.57 -40.69
C LYS A 129 3.60 -26.25 -39.33
N GLY A 130 3.95 -27.08 -38.35
CA GLY A 130 3.46 -27.04 -36.96
C GLY A 130 3.02 -28.41 -36.48
N ALA A 131 2.40 -29.17 -37.39
CA ALA A 131 1.75 -30.45 -37.19
C ALA A 131 2.67 -31.66 -36.99
N LEU A 132 3.83 -31.64 -37.62
CA LEU A 132 4.62 -32.86 -37.87
C LEU A 132 5.98 -32.88 -37.18
N SER A 133 6.23 -31.92 -36.28
CA SER A 133 7.54 -31.75 -35.64
C SER A 133 7.94 -33.02 -34.86
N GLY A 134 8.97 -33.73 -35.33
CA GLY A 134 9.51 -34.91 -34.64
C GLY A 134 8.92 -36.27 -35.07
N HIS A 135 8.14 -36.34 -36.16
CA HIS A 135 7.59 -37.60 -36.67
C HIS A 135 8.16 -38.00 -38.04
N LYS A 136 8.33 -39.31 -38.24
CA LYS A 136 8.76 -39.91 -39.51
C LYS A 136 7.56 -40.14 -40.42
N ILE A 137 7.59 -39.58 -41.62
CA ILE A 137 6.48 -39.63 -42.57
C ILE A 137 7.02 -40.13 -43.91
N PRO A 138 6.33 -41.09 -44.55
CA PRO A 138 6.67 -41.50 -45.91
C PRO A 138 6.30 -40.38 -46.88
N VAL A 139 7.24 -40.02 -47.76
CA VAL A 139 7.07 -38.96 -48.75
C VAL A 139 7.54 -39.44 -50.10
N ASP A 140 6.64 -39.40 -51.09
CA ASP A 140 6.95 -39.73 -52.47
C ASP A 140 7.59 -38.52 -53.16
N ILE A 141 8.80 -38.71 -53.69
CA ILE A 141 9.52 -37.68 -54.44
C ILE A 141 8.91 -37.58 -55.85
N VAL A 142 8.15 -36.54 -56.10
CA VAL A 142 7.41 -36.35 -57.36
C VAL A 142 8.15 -35.48 -58.38
N ALA A 143 9.15 -34.71 -57.94
CA ALA A 143 10.00 -33.91 -58.82
C ALA A 143 11.37 -33.66 -58.18
N VAL A 144 12.39 -33.37 -59.00
CA VAL A 144 13.69 -32.87 -58.54
C VAL A 144 14.02 -31.62 -59.32
N ARG A 145 14.24 -30.49 -58.65
CA ARG A 145 14.52 -29.19 -59.27
C ARG A 145 15.73 -28.53 -58.63
N ARG A 146 16.75 -28.24 -59.45
CA ARG A 146 17.98 -27.55 -59.03
C ARG A 146 18.66 -28.21 -57.81
N GLY A 147 18.64 -29.54 -57.75
CA GLY A 147 19.23 -30.30 -56.65
C GLY A 147 18.37 -30.43 -55.39
N VAL A 148 17.09 -30.01 -55.43
CA VAL A 148 16.13 -30.18 -54.33
C VAL A 148 15.01 -31.12 -54.76
N ALA A 149 14.75 -32.17 -53.98
CA ALA A 149 13.61 -33.05 -54.18
C ALA A 149 12.32 -32.33 -53.79
N ILE A 150 11.24 -32.57 -54.51
CA ILE A 150 9.90 -32.10 -54.17
C ILE A 150 9.08 -33.34 -53.82
N GLY A 151 8.65 -33.42 -52.56
CA GLY A 151 7.96 -34.57 -52.02
C GLY A 151 6.48 -34.30 -51.77
N VAL A 152 5.64 -35.33 -51.90
CA VAL A 152 4.23 -35.34 -51.46
C VAL A 152 4.07 -36.43 -50.39
N PRO A 153 3.40 -36.18 -49.25
CA PRO A 153 3.12 -37.23 -48.28
C PRO A 153 2.44 -38.45 -48.92
N ALA A 154 2.92 -39.64 -48.58
CA ALA A 154 2.41 -40.92 -49.07
C ALA A 154 1.74 -41.70 -47.92
N LEU A 155 0.69 -41.12 -47.34
CA LEU A 155 0.03 -41.67 -46.14
C LEU A 155 -0.51 -43.09 -46.34
N GLU A 156 -0.86 -43.46 -47.57
CA GLU A 156 -1.24 -44.82 -48.00
C GLU A 156 -0.17 -45.91 -47.73
N LYS A 157 1.07 -45.50 -47.40
CA LYS A 157 2.21 -46.40 -47.13
C LYS A 157 2.61 -46.44 -45.65
N LEU A 158 1.83 -45.85 -44.74
CA LEU A 158 2.05 -46.00 -43.29
C LEU A 158 1.71 -47.44 -42.87
N GLU A 159 2.67 -48.15 -42.27
CA GLU A 159 2.52 -49.55 -41.83
C GLU A 159 1.65 -49.73 -40.56
N SER A 160 1.08 -48.66 -40.00
CA SER A 160 0.15 -48.73 -38.86
C SER A 160 -1.30 -48.82 -39.34
N GLU A 161 -2.07 -49.72 -38.72
CA GLU A 161 -3.53 -49.93 -38.84
C GLU A 161 -4.23 -49.07 -39.90
N ILE A 162 -4.61 -49.72 -41.00
CA ILE A 162 -5.36 -49.11 -42.10
C ILE A 162 -6.66 -48.53 -41.49
N ILE A 163 -6.69 -47.22 -41.29
CA ILE A 163 -7.91 -46.48 -41.00
C ILE A 163 -8.69 -46.46 -42.30
N ASP A 164 -9.83 -47.13 -42.31
CA ASP A 164 -10.71 -47.21 -43.47
C ASP A 164 -11.85 -46.18 -43.35
N PRO A 165 -12.46 -45.75 -44.48
CA PRO A 165 -13.73 -45.05 -44.44
C PRO A 165 -14.77 -45.81 -43.60
N GLY A 166 -15.33 -45.16 -42.58
CA GLY A 166 -16.25 -45.71 -41.60
C GLY A 166 -15.68 -45.89 -40.19
N ASP A 167 -14.35 -45.78 -40.01
CA ASP A 167 -13.72 -45.87 -38.69
C ASP A 167 -13.94 -44.62 -37.84
N VAL A 168 -13.91 -44.76 -36.51
CA VAL A 168 -13.86 -43.62 -35.57
C VAL A 168 -12.43 -43.32 -35.21
N VAL A 169 -12.08 -42.04 -35.27
CA VAL A 169 -10.82 -41.57 -34.71
C VAL A 169 -11.10 -40.52 -33.63
N GLU A 170 -10.28 -40.52 -32.59
CA GLU A 170 -10.21 -39.41 -31.64
C GLU A 170 -9.33 -38.33 -32.25
N MET A 171 -9.87 -37.14 -32.48
CA MET A 171 -9.20 -36.00 -33.09
C MET A 171 -8.91 -34.94 -32.02
N ASN A 172 -7.65 -34.67 -31.75
CA ASN A 172 -7.22 -33.49 -31.00
C ASN A 172 -7.23 -32.27 -31.93
N VAL A 173 -8.16 -31.35 -31.68
CA VAL A 173 -8.36 -30.15 -32.48
C VAL A 173 -7.15 -29.22 -32.33
N GLN A 174 -6.64 -28.67 -33.42
CA GLN A 174 -5.55 -27.69 -33.39
C GLN A 174 -5.98 -26.31 -33.84
N GLN A 175 -6.90 -26.25 -34.78
CA GLN A 175 -7.37 -24.99 -35.33
C GLN A 175 -8.79 -25.13 -35.87
N THR A 176 -9.55 -24.06 -35.72
CA THR A 176 -10.88 -23.90 -36.31
C THR A 176 -10.79 -22.76 -37.31
N SER A 177 -11.34 -22.95 -38.51
CA SER A 177 -11.24 -21.94 -39.56
C SER A 177 -12.02 -20.67 -39.19
N ASP A 178 -11.55 -19.51 -39.65
CA ASP A 178 -12.14 -18.19 -39.34
C ASP A 178 -13.61 -18.05 -39.79
N ASP A 179 -14.09 -18.92 -40.68
CA ASP A 179 -15.50 -18.99 -41.10
C ASP A 179 -16.36 -19.88 -40.19
N ASN A 180 -15.81 -20.42 -39.11
CA ASN A 180 -16.45 -21.31 -38.12
C ASN A 180 -17.18 -22.49 -38.76
N LYS A 181 -16.66 -23.04 -39.86
CA LYS A 181 -17.29 -24.17 -40.55
C LYS A 181 -16.48 -25.45 -40.51
N ASN A 182 -15.17 -25.35 -40.33
CA ASN A 182 -14.29 -26.49 -40.44
C ASN A 182 -13.29 -26.51 -39.29
N THR A 183 -12.99 -27.71 -38.81
CA THR A 183 -12.00 -27.93 -37.76
C THR A 183 -10.86 -28.78 -38.30
N VAL A 184 -9.63 -28.39 -38.01
CA VAL A 184 -8.42 -29.12 -38.36
C VAL A 184 -7.73 -29.58 -37.09
N GLY A 185 -7.30 -30.82 -37.07
CA GLY A 185 -6.72 -31.47 -35.90
C GLY A 185 -5.90 -32.68 -36.29
N TYR A 186 -5.55 -33.49 -35.30
CA TYR A 186 -4.78 -34.70 -35.50
C TYR A 186 -5.39 -35.85 -34.73
N THR A 187 -5.30 -37.07 -35.27
CA THR A 187 -5.71 -38.24 -34.50
C THR A 187 -4.84 -38.38 -33.24
N VAL A 188 -5.45 -38.70 -32.10
CA VAL A 188 -4.75 -38.81 -30.81
C VAL A 188 -3.70 -39.93 -30.85
N ASP A 189 -4.04 -41.06 -31.46
CA ASP A 189 -3.19 -42.27 -31.44
C ASP A 189 -2.13 -42.30 -32.55
N SER A 190 -2.48 -41.84 -33.75
CA SER A 190 -1.65 -41.95 -34.95
C SER A 190 -1.11 -40.61 -35.47
N ASN A 191 -1.49 -39.50 -34.85
CA ASN A 191 -1.13 -38.13 -35.21
C ASN A 191 -1.31 -37.81 -36.70
N LEU A 192 -2.34 -38.40 -37.31
CA LEU A 192 -2.68 -38.17 -38.71
C LEU A 192 -3.47 -36.87 -38.82
N PRO A 193 -3.19 -36.02 -39.81
CA PRO A 193 -3.97 -34.81 -40.04
C PRO A 193 -5.43 -35.18 -40.31
N VAL A 194 -6.34 -34.59 -39.54
CA VAL A 194 -7.78 -34.74 -39.67
C VAL A 194 -8.39 -33.40 -40.05
N TYR A 195 -9.25 -33.42 -41.06
CA TYR A 195 -10.05 -32.30 -41.49
C TYR A 195 -11.53 -32.67 -41.32
N ALA A 196 -12.22 -31.95 -40.44
CA ALA A 196 -13.62 -32.18 -40.12
C ALA A 196 -14.48 -31.05 -40.67
N ASP A 197 -15.30 -31.37 -41.68
CA ASP A 197 -16.32 -30.45 -42.19
C ASP A 197 -17.47 -30.36 -41.20
N THR A 198 -18.03 -29.16 -41.01
CA THR A 198 -19.21 -28.85 -40.16
C THR A 198 -19.05 -29.06 -38.66
N VAL A 199 -17.89 -29.50 -38.20
CA VAL A 199 -17.59 -29.62 -36.77
C VAL A 199 -16.92 -28.33 -36.30
N ILE A 200 -17.42 -27.75 -35.22
CA ILE A 200 -16.81 -26.58 -34.55
C ILE A 200 -16.40 -27.05 -33.17
N ALA A 201 -15.09 -27.02 -32.90
CA ALA A 201 -14.55 -27.26 -31.57
C ALA A 201 -13.29 -26.42 -31.37
N GLN A 202 -12.90 -26.14 -30.13
CA GLN A 202 -11.72 -25.33 -29.87
C GLN A 202 -10.41 -26.12 -29.97
N PRO A 203 -9.28 -25.45 -30.28
CA PRO A 203 -7.94 -26.03 -30.14
C PRO A 203 -7.75 -26.68 -28.76
N GLY A 204 -7.27 -27.93 -28.74
CA GLY A 204 -7.03 -28.73 -27.55
C GLY A 204 -8.19 -29.64 -27.13
N VAL A 205 -9.37 -29.50 -27.74
CA VAL A 205 -10.50 -30.42 -27.50
C VAL A 205 -10.27 -31.73 -28.24
N VAL A 206 -10.53 -32.87 -27.58
CA VAL A 206 -10.55 -34.18 -28.22
C VAL A 206 -11.99 -34.49 -28.65
N LEU A 207 -12.19 -34.64 -29.95
CA LEU A 207 -13.45 -35.01 -30.57
C LEU A 207 -13.43 -36.46 -31.02
N ARG A 208 -14.58 -37.11 -31.02
CA ARG A 208 -14.75 -38.39 -31.72
C ARG A 208 -15.39 -38.10 -33.07
N VAL A 209 -14.70 -38.44 -34.16
CA VAL A 209 -15.18 -38.18 -35.53
C VAL A 209 -15.09 -39.44 -36.38
N GLY A 210 -16.05 -39.62 -37.28
CA GLY A 210 -16.04 -40.72 -38.24
C GLY A 210 -15.27 -40.35 -39.49
N VAL A 211 -14.45 -41.27 -40.00
CA VAL A 211 -13.67 -41.09 -41.24
C VAL A 211 -14.58 -41.31 -42.44
N GLU A 212 -14.77 -40.29 -43.25
CA GLU A 212 -15.59 -40.39 -44.48
C GLU A 212 -14.73 -40.71 -45.70
N TYR A 213 -13.57 -40.05 -45.82
CA TYR A 213 -12.59 -40.32 -46.87
C TYR A 213 -11.18 -40.31 -46.30
N VAL A 214 -10.36 -41.23 -46.80
CA VAL A 214 -8.92 -41.27 -46.53
C VAL A 214 -8.22 -40.69 -47.74
N PHE A 215 -7.67 -39.49 -47.61
CA PHE A 215 -6.84 -38.88 -48.64
C PHE A 215 -5.36 -39.13 -48.38
N ASN A 216 -4.55 -39.09 -49.43
CA ASN A 216 -3.09 -39.23 -49.33
C ASN A 216 -2.42 -38.17 -48.44
N THR A 217 -3.14 -37.10 -48.09
CA THR A 217 -2.63 -35.98 -47.28
C THR A 217 -3.33 -35.77 -45.95
N HIS A 218 -4.54 -36.32 -45.74
CA HIS A 218 -5.32 -36.16 -44.51
C HIS A 218 -6.50 -37.14 -44.45
N LEU A 219 -7.03 -37.35 -43.25
CA LEU A 219 -8.35 -37.95 -43.04
C LEU A 219 -9.39 -36.85 -43.19
N HIS A 220 -10.34 -37.05 -44.09
CA HIS A 220 -11.53 -36.23 -44.16
C HIS A 220 -12.62 -36.93 -43.38
N THR A 221 -13.10 -36.25 -42.35
CA THR A 221 -14.05 -36.79 -41.40
C THR A 221 -15.35 -36.01 -41.44
N SER A 222 -16.45 -36.71 -41.24
CA SER A 222 -17.74 -36.10 -40.96
C SER A 222 -18.37 -36.76 -39.74
N GLN A 223 -19.21 -36.02 -39.02
CA GLN A 223 -19.95 -36.59 -37.89
C GLN A 223 -20.94 -37.68 -38.33
N SER A 224 -21.39 -37.63 -39.58
CA SER A 224 -22.25 -38.66 -40.20
C SER A 224 -21.60 -40.05 -40.30
N ALA A 225 -20.27 -40.15 -40.18
CA ALA A 225 -19.54 -41.41 -40.28
C ALA A 225 -19.26 -42.06 -38.91
N LEU A 226 -19.77 -41.52 -37.80
CA LEU A 226 -19.65 -42.18 -36.49
C LEU A 226 -20.44 -43.52 -36.50
N PRO A 227 -19.78 -44.70 -36.45
CA PRO A 227 -20.40 -46.01 -36.47
C PRO A 227 -21.06 -46.27 -35.13
N ASP A 228 -22.39 -46.47 -35.11
CA ASP A 228 -23.24 -46.98 -34.00
C ASP A 228 -22.73 -46.77 -32.56
N ALA A 229 -22.00 -45.68 -32.29
CA ALA A 229 -21.82 -45.17 -30.96
C ALA A 229 -23.24 -44.90 -30.50
N VAL A 230 -23.58 -45.36 -29.30
CA VAL A 230 -24.91 -45.11 -28.74
C VAL A 230 -24.99 -43.60 -28.53
N TRP A 231 -25.41 -42.90 -29.57
CA TRP A 231 -25.75 -41.50 -29.51
C TRP A 231 -26.79 -41.39 -28.41
N PRO A 232 -26.65 -40.43 -27.48
CA PRO A 232 -27.70 -40.15 -26.54
C PRO A 232 -29.01 -39.98 -27.32
N ALA A 233 -30.03 -40.74 -26.94
CA ALA A 233 -31.33 -40.60 -27.54
C ALA A 233 -31.92 -39.24 -27.16
N GLU A 234 -32.86 -38.74 -27.96
CA GLU A 234 -33.67 -37.60 -27.57
C GLU A 234 -34.30 -37.88 -26.20
N GLY A 235 -33.98 -37.01 -25.26
CA GLY A 235 -34.40 -37.07 -23.88
C GLY A 235 -33.45 -37.72 -22.88
N ASP A 236 -32.29 -38.22 -23.32
CA ASP A 236 -31.23 -38.65 -22.41
C ASP A 236 -30.61 -37.46 -21.66
N VAL A 237 -30.20 -37.71 -20.41
CA VAL A 237 -29.50 -36.72 -19.57
C VAL A 237 -28.00 -36.96 -19.69
N ILE A 238 -27.26 -35.93 -20.10
CA ILE A 238 -25.81 -35.97 -20.34
C ILE A 238 -25.09 -34.86 -19.59
N TYR A 239 -23.77 -34.98 -19.44
CA TYR A 239 -22.92 -33.95 -18.83
C TYR A 239 -22.20 -33.14 -19.91
N VAL A 240 -22.51 -31.85 -19.95
CA VAL A 240 -22.02 -30.92 -20.96
C VAL A 240 -20.91 -30.07 -20.36
N ARG A 241 -19.74 -30.07 -21.01
CA ARG A 241 -18.67 -29.10 -20.78
C ARG A 241 -18.69 -28.08 -21.89
N LEU A 242 -18.93 -26.81 -21.56
CA LEU A 242 -18.85 -25.72 -22.55
C LEU A 242 -17.40 -25.29 -22.74
N HIS A 243 -17.05 -24.96 -23.98
CA HIS A 243 -15.74 -24.45 -24.38
C HIS A 243 -15.84 -23.00 -24.84
N GLU A 244 -16.99 -22.59 -25.39
CA GLU A 244 -17.21 -21.24 -25.91
C GLU A 244 -18.68 -20.85 -25.82
N VAL A 245 -18.95 -19.56 -25.66
CA VAL A 245 -20.27 -18.95 -25.75
C VAL A 245 -20.19 -17.74 -26.69
N THR A 246 -20.73 -17.92 -27.89
CA THR A 246 -20.73 -16.88 -28.94
C THR A 246 -22.17 -16.53 -29.31
N GLU A 247 -22.49 -15.24 -29.27
CA GLU A 247 -23.84 -14.70 -29.58
C GLU A 247 -24.99 -15.35 -28.78
N GLY A 248 -24.71 -15.79 -27.54
CA GLY A 248 -25.69 -16.45 -26.68
C GLY A 248 -25.93 -17.93 -27.03
N VAL A 249 -25.03 -18.54 -27.80
CA VAL A 249 -25.02 -19.98 -28.08
C VAL A 249 -23.77 -20.58 -27.47
N GLY A 250 -23.95 -21.55 -26.57
CA GLY A 250 -22.85 -22.28 -25.94
C GLY A 250 -22.44 -23.48 -26.77
N TYR A 251 -21.16 -23.57 -27.13
CA TYR A 251 -20.57 -24.70 -27.82
C TYR A 251 -19.75 -25.53 -26.83
N GLY A 252 -20.00 -26.83 -26.77
CA GLY A 252 -19.44 -27.72 -25.77
C GLY A 252 -19.21 -29.14 -26.26
N THR A 253 -18.83 -30.02 -25.34
CA THR A 253 -18.80 -31.46 -25.57
C THR A 253 -19.38 -32.25 -24.41
N SER A 254 -19.88 -33.45 -24.71
CA SER A 254 -20.25 -34.51 -23.75
C SER A 254 -19.65 -35.82 -24.24
N ASP A 255 -18.76 -36.44 -23.45
CA ASP A 255 -18.05 -37.67 -23.82
C ASP A 255 -17.42 -37.63 -25.24
N GLY A 256 -16.88 -36.47 -25.61
CA GLY A 256 -16.25 -36.23 -26.92
C GLY A 256 -17.23 -35.97 -28.06
N LEU A 257 -18.55 -36.01 -27.82
CA LEU A 257 -19.58 -35.60 -28.76
C LEU A 257 -19.82 -34.09 -28.66
N PRO A 258 -19.96 -33.37 -29.78
CA PRO A 258 -20.21 -31.94 -29.77
C PRO A 258 -21.65 -31.61 -29.37
N THR A 259 -21.79 -30.59 -28.54
CA THR A 259 -23.08 -30.14 -28.00
C THR A 259 -23.26 -28.64 -28.25
N VAL A 260 -24.51 -28.23 -28.49
CA VAL A 260 -24.91 -26.82 -28.56
C VAL A 260 -25.99 -26.53 -27.52
N LEU A 261 -25.80 -25.45 -26.76
CA LEU A 261 -26.71 -24.97 -25.73
C LEU A 261 -27.25 -23.58 -26.11
N PRO A 262 -28.49 -23.49 -26.62
CA PRO A 262 -29.10 -22.22 -26.94
C PRO A 262 -29.32 -21.33 -25.70
N GLY A 263 -29.15 -20.02 -25.86
CA GLY A 263 -29.38 -19.04 -24.78
C GLY A 263 -28.33 -19.09 -23.67
N ALA A 264 -27.12 -19.61 -23.93
CA ALA A 264 -26.05 -19.68 -22.95
C ALA A 264 -25.58 -18.28 -22.51
N LEU A 265 -25.28 -18.14 -21.22
CA LEU A 265 -24.61 -16.96 -20.68
C LEU A 265 -23.10 -17.13 -20.81
N ASN A 266 -22.37 -16.05 -21.12
CA ASN A 266 -20.91 -16.10 -21.29
C ASN A 266 -20.18 -16.67 -20.06
N CYS A 267 -20.74 -16.49 -18.86
CA CYS A 267 -20.17 -17.01 -17.62
C CYS A 267 -20.08 -18.54 -17.56
N LEU A 268 -20.83 -19.25 -18.41
CA LEU A 268 -20.87 -20.71 -18.46
C LEU A 268 -19.64 -21.36 -19.11
N GLU A 269 -18.74 -20.61 -19.75
CA GLU A 269 -17.49 -21.17 -20.31
C GLU A 269 -16.56 -21.70 -19.21
N SER A 270 -16.69 -21.16 -18.00
CA SER A 270 -15.74 -21.40 -16.90
C SER A 270 -16.12 -22.54 -15.95
N ILE A 271 -17.24 -23.24 -16.21
CA ILE A 271 -17.79 -24.20 -15.24
C ILE A 271 -17.40 -25.65 -15.52
N GLU A 272 -17.37 -26.43 -14.45
CA GLU A 272 -17.32 -27.89 -14.52
C GLU A 272 -18.50 -28.45 -15.35
N PRO A 273 -18.37 -29.67 -15.91
CA PRO A 273 -19.44 -30.29 -16.67
C PRO A 273 -20.76 -30.31 -15.88
N PHE A 274 -21.86 -29.96 -16.54
CA PHE A 274 -23.18 -29.87 -15.92
C PHE A 274 -24.23 -30.69 -16.68
N LYS A 275 -25.29 -31.09 -15.99
CA LYS A 275 -26.40 -31.86 -16.57
C LYS A 275 -27.21 -31.00 -17.53
N ALA A 276 -27.47 -31.55 -18.70
CA ALA A 276 -28.49 -31.07 -19.62
C ALA A 276 -29.16 -32.27 -20.28
N LYS A 277 -30.36 -32.06 -20.83
CA LYS A 277 -31.08 -33.11 -21.56
C LYS A 277 -30.90 -32.90 -23.05
N VAL A 278 -30.76 -33.97 -23.82
CA VAL A 278 -30.72 -33.89 -25.28
C VAL A 278 -32.11 -33.57 -25.79
N SER A 279 -32.29 -32.39 -26.39
CA SER A 279 -33.58 -31.91 -26.90
C SER A 279 -33.75 -32.24 -28.39
N GLU A 280 -32.67 -32.14 -29.16
CA GLU A 280 -32.68 -32.42 -30.60
C GLU A 280 -31.30 -32.87 -31.06
N TYR A 281 -31.29 -33.73 -32.07
CA TYR A 281 -30.08 -34.06 -32.81
C TYR A 281 -30.24 -33.53 -34.24
N SER A 282 -29.41 -32.56 -34.61
CA SER A 282 -29.42 -31.95 -35.95
C SER A 282 -27.99 -31.81 -36.46
N ASP A 283 -27.75 -32.25 -37.69
CA ASP A 283 -26.48 -32.06 -38.40
C ASP A 283 -25.23 -32.50 -37.60
N GLY A 284 -25.34 -33.59 -36.83
CA GLY A 284 -24.21 -34.16 -36.08
C GLY A 284 -23.92 -33.52 -34.71
N VAL A 285 -24.72 -32.51 -34.32
CA VAL A 285 -24.56 -31.79 -33.06
C VAL A 285 -25.75 -32.09 -32.14
N LEU A 286 -25.45 -32.36 -30.87
CA LEU A 286 -26.45 -32.54 -29.84
C LEU A 286 -26.93 -31.17 -29.34
N THR A 287 -28.16 -30.79 -29.67
CA THR A 287 -28.80 -29.65 -28.98
C THR A 287 -29.23 -30.12 -27.61
N VAL A 288 -28.78 -29.40 -26.60
CA VAL A 288 -29.04 -29.70 -25.19
C VAL A 288 -29.85 -28.59 -24.54
N ASP A 289 -30.68 -28.95 -23.57
CA ASP A 289 -31.56 -28.04 -22.87
C ASP A 289 -31.67 -28.42 -21.37
N VAL A 290 -31.34 -27.47 -20.50
CA VAL A 290 -31.47 -27.58 -19.03
C VAL A 290 -32.94 -27.53 -18.60
N SER A 291 -33.78 -26.79 -19.33
CA SER A 291 -35.22 -26.67 -19.06
C SER A 291 -36.01 -27.95 -19.32
N GLU A 292 -35.46 -28.89 -20.10
CA GLU A 292 -36.12 -30.17 -20.37
C GLU A 292 -35.78 -31.28 -19.36
N LEU A 293 -34.81 -31.05 -18.47
CA LEU A 293 -34.48 -31.98 -17.39
C LEU A 293 -35.72 -32.31 -16.54
N GLY A 294 -35.83 -33.56 -16.10
CA GLY A 294 -36.92 -34.02 -15.25
C GLY A 294 -36.86 -33.42 -13.83
N LYS A 295 -37.96 -33.51 -13.08
CA LYS A 295 -38.04 -33.05 -11.67
C LYS A 295 -37.04 -33.76 -10.73
N THR A 296 -36.58 -34.94 -11.13
CA THR A 296 -35.55 -35.71 -10.43
C THR A 296 -34.17 -35.07 -10.57
N ASP A 297 -33.90 -34.50 -11.74
CA ASP A 297 -32.55 -34.08 -12.15
C ASP A 297 -32.35 -32.57 -12.04
N ARG A 298 -33.44 -31.79 -12.02
CA ARG A 298 -33.41 -30.35 -11.71
C ARG A 298 -34.49 -29.95 -10.70
N PRO A 299 -34.25 -28.89 -9.90
CA PRO A 299 -35.29 -28.24 -9.10
C PRO A 299 -36.39 -27.58 -9.96
N GLU A 300 -37.59 -27.45 -9.40
CA GLU A 300 -38.72 -26.77 -10.03
C GLU A 300 -38.81 -25.29 -9.65
N VAL A 301 -39.51 -24.50 -10.49
CA VAL A 301 -39.86 -23.11 -10.13
C VAL A 301 -40.70 -23.13 -8.86
N GLY A 302 -40.21 -22.44 -7.82
CA GLY A 302 -40.82 -22.42 -6.50
C GLY A 302 -39.98 -23.13 -5.43
N ASP A 303 -39.13 -24.08 -5.83
CA ASP A 303 -38.27 -24.83 -4.92
C ASP A 303 -37.22 -23.93 -4.28
N VAL A 304 -36.85 -24.27 -3.05
CA VAL A 304 -35.73 -23.66 -2.33
C VAL A 304 -34.63 -24.70 -2.25
N VAL A 305 -33.48 -24.39 -2.84
CA VAL A 305 -32.35 -25.31 -2.96
C VAL A 305 -31.08 -24.67 -2.44
N GLU A 306 -30.17 -25.52 -1.98
CA GLU A 306 -28.80 -25.12 -1.70
C GLU A 306 -28.00 -25.12 -3.01
N VAL A 307 -27.26 -24.05 -3.24
CA VAL A 307 -26.41 -23.87 -4.41
C VAL A 307 -24.98 -23.59 -3.96
N THR A 308 -24.00 -24.10 -4.71
CA THR A 308 -22.57 -23.83 -4.51
C THR A 308 -22.15 -22.71 -5.45
N VAL A 309 -21.46 -21.69 -4.95
CA VAL A 309 -20.99 -20.55 -5.76
C VAL A 309 -19.76 -20.98 -6.57
N LEU A 310 -19.82 -20.84 -7.90
CA LEU A 310 -18.72 -21.17 -8.79
C LEU A 310 -17.99 -19.91 -9.27
N HIS A 311 -18.74 -18.93 -9.74
CA HIS A 311 -18.18 -17.72 -10.36
C HIS A 311 -19.03 -16.49 -10.01
N ARG A 312 -18.37 -15.35 -9.77
CA ARG A 312 -19.01 -14.08 -9.40
C ARG A 312 -18.73 -13.04 -10.49
N GLU A 313 -19.79 -12.39 -10.95
CA GLU A 313 -19.71 -11.26 -11.88
C GLU A 313 -20.47 -10.06 -11.32
N ASP A 314 -20.18 -8.86 -11.82
CA ASP A 314 -20.84 -7.61 -11.41
C ASP A 314 -22.38 -7.66 -11.52
N LYS A 315 -22.89 -8.42 -12.50
CA LYS A 315 -24.33 -8.52 -12.80
C LYS A 315 -25.02 -9.73 -12.16
N GLY A 316 -24.27 -10.68 -11.63
CA GLY A 316 -24.83 -11.90 -11.07
C GLY A 316 -23.79 -12.93 -10.68
N THR A 317 -24.26 -13.99 -10.03
CA THR A 317 -23.41 -15.06 -9.54
C THR A 317 -23.87 -16.38 -10.14
N LEU A 318 -22.92 -17.07 -10.76
CA LEU A 318 -23.10 -18.40 -11.28
C LEU A 318 -22.85 -19.41 -10.17
N CYS A 319 -23.88 -20.21 -9.90
CA CYS A 319 -23.88 -21.26 -8.90
C CYS A 319 -24.21 -22.61 -9.54
N LEU A 320 -24.07 -23.69 -8.77
CA LEU A 320 -24.41 -25.04 -9.17
C LEU A 320 -25.31 -25.71 -8.13
N THR A 321 -26.31 -26.46 -8.58
CA THR A 321 -27.10 -27.34 -7.69
C THR A 321 -27.44 -28.62 -8.41
N ARG A 322 -27.13 -29.77 -7.79
CA ARG A 322 -27.30 -31.11 -8.41
C ARG A 322 -26.69 -31.21 -9.81
N ASP A 323 -25.55 -30.54 -10.01
CA ASP A 323 -24.85 -30.43 -11.29
C ASP A 323 -25.64 -29.65 -12.36
N VAL A 324 -26.57 -28.78 -11.97
CA VAL A 324 -27.32 -27.89 -12.88
C VAL A 324 -26.95 -26.45 -12.59
N PRO A 325 -26.60 -25.64 -13.60
CA PRO A 325 -26.19 -24.26 -13.39
C PRO A 325 -27.38 -23.41 -12.93
N VAL A 326 -27.11 -22.50 -11.99
CA VAL A 326 -28.07 -21.54 -11.45
C VAL A 326 -27.49 -20.15 -11.53
N TRP A 327 -28.17 -19.24 -12.22
CA TRP A 327 -27.85 -17.82 -12.22
C TRP A 327 -28.64 -17.10 -11.13
N ILE A 328 -27.93 -16.42 -10.24
CA ILE A 328 -28.54 -15.53 -9.25
C ILE A 328 -28.24 -14.09 -9.66
N PRO A 329 -29.25 -13.26 -9.98
CA PRO A 329 -29.03 -11.85 -10.26
C PRO A 329 -28.39 -11.14 -9.05
N GLY A 330 -27.36 -10.33 -9.31
CA GLY A 330 -26.56 -9.66 -8.28
C GLY A 330 -25.32 -10.45 -7.82
N SER A 331 -24.27 -9.71 -7.47
CA SER A 331 -23.04 -10.28 -6.94
C SER A 331 -23.25 -10.79 -5.51
N ILE A 332 -22.95 -12.06 -5.28
CA ILE A 332 -22.93 -12.68 -3.95
C ILE A 332 -21.60 -12.33 -3.30
N PRO A 333 -21.58 -11.92 -2.02
CA PRO A 333 -20.36 -11.51 -1.35
C PRO A 333 -19.23 -12.54 -1.42
N GLU A 334 -17.99 -12.06 -1.33
CA GLU A 334 -16.81 -12.92 -1.23
C GLU A 334 -16.86 -13.82 0.02
N GLY A 335 -16.21 -14.99 -0.04
CA GLY A 335 -16.18 -15.98 1.05
C GLY A 335 -17.46 -16.82 1.24
N VAL A 336 -18.53 -16.54 0.50
CA VAL A 336 -19.75 -17.36 0.49
C VAL A 336 -19.60 -18.52 -0.49
N GLU A 337 -19.30 -19.73 0.00
CA GLU A 337 -19.12 -20.91 -0.87
C GLU A 337 -20.45 -21.59 -1.25
N SER A 338 -21.46 -21.48 -0.39
CA SER A 338 -22.80 -22.04 -0.63
C SER A 338 -23.89 -21.18 0.00
N LEU A 339 -25.10 -21.26 -0.55
CA LEU A 339 -26.27 -20.55 -0.02
C LEU A 339 -27.59 -21.20 -0.43
N LYS A 340 -28.67 -20.84 0.27
CA LYS A 340 -30.04 -21.18 -0.13
C LYS A 340 -30.64 -20.13 -1.04
N CYS A 341 -31.11 -20.54 -2.22
CA CYS A 341 -31.85 -19.68 -3.13
C CYS A 341 -33.18 -20.33 -3.54
N LYS A 342 -34.15 -19.49 -3.93
CA LYS A 342 -35.42 -19.93 -4.50
C LYS A 342 -35.35 -19.87 -6.02
N ILE A 343 -35.69 -20.97 -6.70
CA ILE A 343 -35.77 -21.00 -8.16
C ILE A 343 -37.03 -20.25 -8.61
N ILE A 344 -36.85 -19.26 -9.50
CA ILE A 344 -37.92 -18.37 -9.99
C ILE A 344 -38.16 -18.49 -11.49
N GLY A 345 -37.22 -19.08 -12.21
CA GLY A 345 -37.30 -19.23 -13.65
C GLY A 345 -36.38 -20.35 -14.10
N VAL A 346 -36.64 -20.80 -15.31
CA VAL A 346 -35.89 -21.84 -15.98
C VAL A 346 -35.73 -21.37 -17.41
N ASN A 347 -34.50 -21.20 -17.84
CA ASN A 347 -34.16 -20.93 -19.23
C ASN A 347 -33.60 -22.22 -19.86
N THR A 348 -33.44 -22.19 -21.18
CA THR A 348 -32.86 -23.30 -21.96
C THR A 348 -31.46 -23.71 -21.47
N SER A 349 -30.68 -22.75 -20.98
CA SER A 349 -29.29 -22.96 -20.58
C SER A 349 -29.03 -23.02 -19.08
N ILE A 350 -29.95 -22.50 -18.26
CA ILE A 350 -29.67 -22.21 -16.85
C ILE A 350 -30.95 -22.05 -16.02
N LEU A 351 -30.87 -22.37 -14.73
CA LEU A 351 -31.92 -22.03 -13.76
C LEU A 351 -31.73 -20.58 -13.29
N VAL A 352 -32.81 -19.86 -13.02
CA VAL A 352 -32.74 -18.51 -12.44
C VAL A 352 -33.19 -18.58 -10.98
N GLY A 353 -32.28 -18.22 -10.06
CA GLY A 353 -32.50 -18.22 -8.62
C GLY A 353 -32.56 -16.81 -8.02
N THR A 354 -33.11 -16.68 -6.81
CA THR A 354 -33.05 -15.46 -5.98
C THR A 354 -33.10 -15.82 -4.51
N VAL A 355 -32.25 -15.17 -3.74
CA VAL A 355 -32.16 -15.26 -2.27
C VAL A 355 -33.34 -14.56 -1.64
N ALA A 356 -33.65 -13.31 -2.04
CA ALA A 356 -34.72 -12.49 -1.45
C ALA A 356 -36.09 -13.17 -1.36
N ARG A 357 -36.37 -14.18 -2.20
CA ARG A 357 -37.67 -14.88 -2.20
C ARG A 357 -37.69 -16.15 -1.35
N CYS A 358 -36.63 -16.49 -0.64
CA CYS A 358 -36.59 -17.60 0.32
C CYS A 358 -37.64 -17.42 1.44
N PRO A 359 -38.40 -18.46 1.83
CA PRO A 359 -39.42 -18.38 2.90
C PRO A 359 -38.86 -17.84 4.22
N ASP A 360 -37.62 -18.22 4.56
CA ASP A 360 -36.91 -17.77 5.76
C ASP A 360 -36.63 -16.26 5.79
N ILE A 361 -36.59 -15.60 4.62
CA ILE A 361 -36.37 -14.16 4.49
C ILE A 361 -37.69 -13.41 4.41
N ARG A 362 -38.71 -13.97 3.74
CA ARG A 362 -40.00 -13.32 3.54
C ARG A 362 -40.72 -12.96 4.84
N SER A 363 -40.41 -13.65 5.93
CA SER A 363 -40.96 -13.36 7.25
C SER A 363 -40.24 -12.23 7.99
N LEU A 364 -39.09 -11.77 7.49
CA LEU A 364 -38.32 -10.71 8.13
C LEU A 364 -38.93 -9.35 7.77
N GLU A 365 -39.32 -8.61 8.78
CA GLU A 365 -39.71 -7.21 8.69
C GLU A 365 -38.51 -6.30 8.98
N HIS A 366 -38.59 -5.04 8.53
CA HIS A 366 -37.57 -4.04 8.86
C HIS A 366 -37.38 -3.96 10.38
N SER A 367 -36.13 -3.92 10.83
CA SER A 367 -35.73 -3.95 12.25
C SER A 367 -35.89 -5.29 12.97
N ASP A 368 -36.27 -6.37 12.28
CA ASP A 368 -36.25 -7.71 12.88
C ASP A 368 -34.84 -8.10 13.28
N LYS A 369 -34.69 -8.51 14.54
CA LYS A 369 -33.41 -8.83 15.15
C LYS A 369 -32.89 -10.16 14.61
N ILE A 370 -31.73 -10.11 13.96
CA ILE A 370 -30.99 -11.26 13.45
C ILE A 370 -29.69 -11.36 14.25
N ARG A 371 -29.47 -12.52 14.87
CA ARG A 371 -28.19 -12.86 15.48
C ARG A 371 -27.35 -13.61 14.47
N LEU A 372 -26.18 -13.09 14.12
CA LEU A 372 -25.29 -13.69 13.13
C LEU A 372 -23.85 -13.75 13.64
N HIS A 373 -23.10 -14.73 13.14
CA HIS A 373 -21.65 -14.79 13.26
C HIS A 373 -21.07 -14.23 11.97
N VAL A 374 -20.30 -13.14 12.06
CA VAL A 374 -19.59 -12.59 10.91
C VAL A 374 -18.36 -13.45 10.68
N THR A 375 -18.27 -14.07 9.52
CA THR A 375 -17.23 -15.07 9.22
C THR A 375 -16.21 -14.57 8.21
N HIS A 376 -16.60 -13.62 7.34
CA HIS A 376 -15.76 -13.16 6.24
C HIS A 376 -15.81 -11.64 6.10
N GLN A 377 -14.78 -11.07 5.50
CA GLN A 377 -14.70 -9.68 5.07
C GLN A 377 -14.88 -9.63 3.56
N ASP A 378 -15.65 -8.67 3.07
CA ASP A 378 -15.76 -8.33 1.65
C ASP A 378 -15.59 -6.81 1.50
N GLY A 379 -14.40 -6.37 1.09
CA GLY A 379 -14.03 -4.95 1.13
C GLY A 379 -14.09 -4.37 2.55
N GLU A 380 -14.92 -3.35 2.76
CA GLU A 380 -15.18 -2.76 4.10
C GLU A 380 -16.33 -3.45 4.85
N ASP A 381 -17.02 -4.40 4.22
CA ASP A 381 -18.22 -5.01 4.76
C ASP A 381 -17.92 -6.29 5.54
N GLY A 382 -18.77 -6.56 6.53
CA GLY A 382 -18.76 -7.81 7.28
C GLY A 382 -19.79 -8.76 6.71
N VAL A 383 -19.38 -9.99 6.39
CA VAL A 383 -20.25 -11.01 5.82
C VAL A 383 -20.45 -12.14 6.82
N GLY A 384 -21.70 -12.43 7.14
CA GLY A 384 -22.11 -13.61 7.91
C GLY A 384 -23.19 -14.40 7.19
N SER A 385 -23.75 -15.40 7.87
CA SER A 385 -24.89 -16.15 7.34
C SER A 385 -26.02 -16.27 8.36
N TYR A 386 -27.25 -16.25 7.86
CA TYR A 386 -28.45 -16.54 8.64
C TYR A 386 -29.28 -17.58 7.90
N LYS A 387 -29.41 -18.77 8.51
CA LYS A 387 -30.13 -19.92 7.94
C LYS A 387 -29.66 -20.31 6.51
N GLY A 388 -28.37 -20.12 6.22
CA GLY A 388 -27.78 -20.41 4.90
C GLY A 388 -27.97 -19.30 3.86
N VAL A 389 -28.41 -18.11 4.28
CA VAL A 389 -28.49 -16.90 3.45
C VAL A 389 -27.36 -15.96 3.85
N PRO A 390 -26.57 -15.43 2.89
CA PRO A 390 -25.54 -14.45 3.20
C PRO A 390 -26.15 -13.13 3.69
N ILE A 391 -25.60 -12.60 4.77
CA ILE A 391 -25.92 -11.28 5.32
C ILE A 391 -24.68 -10.40 5.23
N VAL A 392 -24.86 -9.22 4.65
CA VAL A 392 -23.86 -8.15 4.56
C VAL A 392 -24.19 -7.09 5.61
N ILE A 393 -23.18 -6.72 6.39
CA ILE A 393 -23.19 -5.57 7.31
C ILE A 393 -22.28 -4.49 6.71
N PRO A 394 -22.84 -3.41 6.16
CA PRO A 394 -22.05 -2.33 5.59
C PRO A 394 -21.06 -1.73 6.61
N GLY A 395 -19.78 -1.65 6.23
CA GLY A 395 -18.69 -1.19 7.12
C GLY A 395 -18.36 -2.15 8.27
N GLY A 396 -18.83 -3.38 8.21
CA GLY A 396 -18.72 -4.39 9.28
C GLY A 396 -17.44 -5.22 9.26
N CYS A 397 -16.38 -4.84 8.54
CA CYS A 397 -15.14 -5.63 8.44
C CYS A 397 -14.48 -5.91 9.80
N GLU A 398 -14.54 -4.96 10.74
CA GLU A 398 -14.00 -5.13 12.10
C GLU A 398 -14.80 -6.14 12.95
N LEU A 399 -15.98 -6.57 12.49
CA LEU A 399 -16.81 -7.55 13.18
C LEU A 399 -16.43 -9.00 12.84
N VAL A 400 -15.49 -9.25 11.93
CA VAL A 400 -15.13 -10.62 11.51
C VAL A 400 -14.65 -11.46 12.69
N GLY A 401 -15.23 -12.65 12.82
CA GLY A 401 -15.03 -13.54 13.97
C GLY A 401 -16.08 -13.36 15.07
N GLU A 402 -16.93 -12.33 15.01
CA GLU A 402 -17.82 -11.94 16.09
C GLU A 402 -19.28 -12.34 15.92
N LYS A 403 -19.94 -12.57 17.06
CA LYS A 403 -21.39 -12.79 17.13
C LYS A 403 -22.08 -11.47 17.44
N VAL A 404 -22.80 -10.95 16.46
CA VAL A 404 -23.45 -9.63 16.52
C VAL A 404 -24.96 -9.78 16.38
N ASP A 405 -25.67 -8.91 17.09
CA ASP A 405 -27.09 -8.70 16.88
C ASP A 405 -27.27 -7.52 15.91
N VAL A 406 -27.94 -7.74 14.77
CA VAL A 406 -28.25 -6.73 13.76
C VAL A 406 -29.73 -6.72 13.44
N GLY A 407 -30.25 -5.65 12.87
CA GLY A 407 -31.62 -5.62 12.35
C GLY A 407 -31.66 -5.79 10.84
N PHE A 408 -32.69 -6.46 10.34
CA PHE A 408 -32.97 -6.56 8.91
C PHE A 408 -33.23 -5.16 8.30
N VAL A 409 -32.52 -4.82 7.22
CA VAL A 409 -32.72 -3.56 6.49
C VAL A 409 -33.53 -3.84 5.22
N GLN A 410 -32.96 -4.65 4.32
CA GLN A 410 -33.56 -5.04 3.05
C GLN A 410 -32.96 -6.36 2.54
N ALA A 411 -33.67 -7.01 1.61
CA ALA A 411 -33.19 -8.18 0.90
C ALA A 411 -32.95 -7.84 -0.57
N ASN A 412 -31.79 -8.25 -1.08
CA ASN A 412 -31.42 -8.21 -2.49
C ASN A 412 -31.50 -9.63 -3.07
N ASP A 413 -31.47 -9.74 -4.40
CA ASP A 413 -31.57 -11.04 -5.07
C ASP A 413 -30.41 -12.01 -4.73
N GLY A 414 -29.26 -11.52 -4.28
CA GLY A 414 -28.11 -12.34 -3.86
C GLY A 414 -27.84 -12.43 -2.36
N PHE A 415 -28.32 -11.48 -1.54
CA PHE A 415 -27.97 -11.39 -0.11
C PHE A 415 -28.94 -10.49 0.67
N ILE A 416 -28.83 -10.51 1.99
CA ILE A 416 -29.54 -9.58 2.89
C ILE A 416 -28.60 -8.48 3.33
N ILE A 417 -29.08 -7.24 3.35
CA ILE A 417 -28.41 -6.14 4.06
C ILE A 417 -29.01 -6.05 5.47
N ALA A 418 -28.14 -6.08 6.47
CA ALA A 418 -28.50 -5.88 7.86
C ALA A 418 -27.61 -4.80 8.49
N GLY A 419 -28.10 -4.19 9.57
CA GLY A 419 -27.36 -3.16 10.27
C GLY A 419 -27.80 -3.02 11.72
N VAL A 420 -26.87 -2.60 12.57
CA VAL A 420 -27.13 -2.30 13.97
C VAL A 420 -28.07 -1.09 14.08
N ASN A 421 -27.88 -0.07 13.24
CA ASN A 421 -28.67 1.17 13.18
C ASN A 421 -30.18 1.03 13.01
N VAL A 422 -30.71 -0.14 12.63
CA VAL A 422 -32.15 -0.37 12.50
C VAL A 422 -32.74 -1.15 13.69
N LEU A 423 -31.96 -1.51 14.69
CA LEU A 423 -32.50 -2.17 15.90
C LEU A 423 -33.42 -1.22 16.69
N LYS A 424 -34.48 -1.79 17.29
CA LYS A 424 -35.49 -1.02 18.06
C LYS A 424 -34.93 -0.36 19.34
N ARG A 425 -33.86 -0.90 19.90
CA ARG A 425 -33.22 -0.41 21.13
C ARG A 425 -31.79 -0.03 20.81
N LEU A 426 -31.59 1.24 20.45
CA LEU A 426 -30.29 1.81 20.19
C LEU A 426 -30.04 2.99 21.13
N PRO A 427 -28.79 3.19 21.55
CA PRO A 427 -28.43 4.42 22.23
C PRO A 427 -28.68 5.61 21.30
N LYS A 428 -29.16 6.73 21.87
CA LYS A 428 -29.42 7.95 21.09
C LYS A 428 -28.10 8.64 20.78
N VAL A 429 -27.96 9.14 19.55
CA VAL A 429 -26.84 10.05 19.20
C VAL A 429 -26.87 11.27 20.12
N GLY A 430 -25.71 11.61 20.69
CA GLY A 430 -25.56 12.63 21.73
C GLY A 430 -25.98 12.18 23.14
N GLY A 431 -26.42 10.93 23.31
CA GLY A 431 -26.62 10.31 24.62
C GLY A 431 -25.31 9.77 25.19
N GLU A 432 -25.35 9.28 26.43
CA GLU A 432 -24.21 8.61 27.08
C GLU A 432 -24.30 7.07 26.98
N LEU A 433 -23.14 6.42 26.96
CA LEU A 433 -22.98 4.98 27.03
C LEU A 433 -21.94 4.63 28.10
N PHE A 434 -22.26 3.63 28.93
CA PHE A 434 -21.35 3.10 29.95
C PHE A 434 -20.78 1.77 29.45
N ILE A 435 -19.45 1.66 29.49
CA ILE A 435 -18.70 0.50 29.01
C ILE A 435 -17.94 -0.07 30.20
N SER A 436 -18.06 -1.37 30.47
CA SER A 436 -17.37 -1.98 31.61
C SER A 436 -15.89 -2.23 31.31
N ALA A 437 -15.06 -2.27 32.36
CA ALA A 437 -13.63 -2.58 32.26
C ALA A 437 -13.35 -3.90 31.52
N GLU A 438 -14.23 -4.88 31.70
CA GLU A 438 -14.09 -6.21 31.10
C GLU A 438 -14.37 -6.16 29.59
N ASP A 439 -15.30 -5.31 29.16
CA ASP A 439 -15.73 -5.23 27.77
C ASP A 439 -14.64 -4.66 26.86
N TYR A 440 -14.00 -3.55 27.25
CA TYR A 440 -12.99 -2.90 26.38
C TYR A 440 -11.56 -3.46 26.50
N LYS A 441 -11.23 -4.22 27.57
CA LYS A 441 -9.91 -4.87 27.70
C LYS A 441 -9.78 -6.17 26.92
N SER A 442 -10.90 -6.77 26.50
CA SER A 442 -10.91 -8.12 25.98
C SER A 442 -10.34 -8.27 24.55
N ARG A 443 -10.27 -7.19 23.74
CA ARG A 443 -9.97 -7.31 22.29
C ARG A 443 -9.35 -6.04 21.68
N ASN A 444 -8.04 -6.04 21.40
CA ASN A 444 -7.29 -5.08 20.55
C ASN A 444 -7.72 -3.58 20.55
N GLY A 445 -8.34 -3.09 21.64
CA GLY A 445 -8.59 -1.68 21.97
C GLY A 445 -9.68 -0.92 21.21
N ARG A 446 -10.23 -1.42 20.08
CA ARG A 446 -11.19 -0.64 19.26
C ARG A 446 -12.61 -1.15 19.22
N LEU A 447 -12.85 -2.44 19.41
CA LEU A 447 -14.19 -3.02 19.37
C LEU A 447 -14.51 -3.70 20.70
N CYS A 448 -15.62 -3.28 21.32
CA CYS A 448 -16.18 -3.94 22.48
C CYS A 448 -17.69 -4.20 22.27
N PHE A 449 -18.31 -4.92 23.19
CA PHE A 449 -19.72 -5.28 23.10
C PHE A 449 -20.46 -4.83 24.35
N VAL A 450 -21.50 -4.01 24.17
CA VAL A 450 -22.41 -3.59 25.26
C VAL A 450 -23.80 -4.13 24.95
N ASP A 451 -24.32 -5.04 25.78
CA ASP A 451 -25.60 -5.73 25.55
C ASP A 451 -25.72 -6.39 24.16
N SER A 452 -24.63 -6.99 23.65
CA SER A 452 -24.50 -7.56 22.29
C SER A 452 -24.49 -6.54 21.14
N LEU A 453 -24.48 -5.24 21.43
CA LEU A 453 -24.24 -4.20 20.44
C LEU A 453 -22.73 -4.00 20.26
N PRO A 454 -22.20 -4.09 19.02
CA PRO A 454 -20.83 -3.72 18.75
C PRO A 454 -20.65 -2.21 18.95
N VAL A 455 -19.66 -1.85 19.77
CA VAL A 455 -19.31 -0.48 20.12
C VAL A 455 -17.86 -0.22 19.70
N PHE A 456 -17.70 0.76 18.82
CA PHE A 456 -16.42 1.20 18.29
C PHE A 456 -15.86 2.33 19.16
N LEU A 457 -14.77 2.00 19.85
CA LEU A 457 -14.02 2.90 20.70
C LEU A 457 -13.11 3.80 19.83
N PRO A 458 -12.85 5.04 20.27
CA PRO A 458 -11.94 5.93 19.58
C PRO A 458 -10.51 5.36 19.57
N GLU A 459 -9.67 5.84 18.68
CA GLU A 459 -8.27 5.43 18.67
C GLU A 459 -7.60 5.79 20.01
N ARG A 460 -6.64 4.95 20.47
CA ARG A 460 -5.94 5.12 21.76
C ARG A 460 -6.80 4.92 23.02
N SER A 461 -7.87 4.12 22.95
CA SER A 461 -8.72 3.75 24.11
C SER A 461 -8.07 2.76 25.10
N ASN A 462 -6.77 2.89 25.35
CA ASN A 462 -6.03 2.07 26.32
C ASN A 462 -6.23 2.63 27.73
N TRP A 463 -7.48 2.68 28.19
CA TRP A 463 -7.82 3.25 29.48
C TRP A 463 -7.50 2.30 30.64
N PRO A 464 -7.22 2.83 31.84
CA PRO A 464 -6.94 2.02 33.02
C PRO A 464 -8.18 1.22 33.45
N ALA A 465 -8.05 0.33 34.43
CA ALA A 465 -9.18 -0.48 34.88
C ALA A 465 -10.31 0.38 35.46
N GLY A 466 -11.50 0.32 34.85
CA GLY A 466 -12.71 0.93 35.41
C GLY A 466 -13.83 1.00 34.39
N ASN A 467 -15.03 1.38 34.81
CA ASN A 467 -16.09 1.64 33.84
C ASN A 467 -15.82 2.99 33.17
N VAL A 468 -16.05 3.07 31.87
CA VAL A 468 -15.84 4.28 31.08
C VAL A 468 -17.19 4.81 30.58
N ARG A 469 -17.37 6.12 30.67
CA ARG A 469 -18.52 6.85 30.17
C ARG A 469 -18.12 7.64 28.94
N LEU A 470 -18.81 7.37 27.83
CA LEU A 470 -18.58 8.03 26.55
C LEU A 470 -19.89 8.53 25.97
N GLY A 471 -19.81 9.52 25.09
CA GLY A 471 -20.95 9.97 24.31
C GLY A 471 -21.11 9.19 23.02
N VAL A 472 -22.35 9.03 22.58
CA VAL A 472 -22.68 8.32 21.34
C VAL A 472 -22.55 9.29 20.18
N LYS A 473 -21.44 9.17 19.44
CA LYS A 473 -21.12 10.02 18.29
C LYS A 473 -21.99 9.71 17.08
N ALA A 474 -22.14 8.42 16.77
CA ALA A 474 -22.93 7.95 15.64
C ALA A 474 -23.42 6.52 15.86
N VAL A 475 -24.51 6.16 15.19
CA VAL A 475 -24.99 4.77 15.10
C VAL A 475 -24.99 4.38 13.62
N THR A 476 -24.07 3.49 13.25
CA THR A 476 -23.85 3.04 11.87
C THR A 476 -24.45 1.65 11.65
N ALA A 477 -24.40 1.14 10.42
CA ALA A 477 -24.80 -0.24 10.16
C ALA A 477 -23.88 -1.25 10.88
N ALA A 478 -22.59 -0.95 11.02
CA ALA A 478 -21.63 -1.80 11.72
C ALA A 478 -21.78 -1.77 13.25
N GLY A 479 -22.20 -0.65 13.84
CA GLY A 479 -22.30 -0.53 15.30
C GLY A 479 -22.43 0.89 15.83
N VAL A 480 -22.15 1.06 17.11
CA VAL A 480 -22.24 2.35 17.82
C VAL A 480 -20.84 2.95 17.92
N GLN A 481 -20.62 4.12 17.32
CA GLN A 481 -19.39 4.88 17.50
C GLN A 481 -19.52 5.79 18.72
N VAL A 482 -18.52 5.74 19.60
CA VAL A 482 -18.51 6.50 20.85
C VAL A 482 -17.25 7.35 20.97
N SER A 483 -17.35 8.44 21.73
CA SER A 483 -16.21 9.32 22.02
C SER A 483 -16.49 10.23 23.22
N VAL A 484 -15.43 10.74 23.85
CA VAL A 484 -15.51 11.69 24.97
C VAL A 484 -16.05 13.05 24.50
N ASP A 485 -15.59 13.55 23.34
CA ASP A 485 -16.08 14.80 22.75
C ASP A 485 -17.58 14.79 22.37
N SER A 486 -18.21 13.61 22.30
CA SER A 486 -19.64 13.46 22.01
C SER A 486 -20.51 13.31 23.26
N LEU A 487 -19.93 13.41 24.46
CA LEU A 487 -20.69 13.38 25.72
C LEU A 487 -21.75 14.50 25.72
N PRO A 488 -22.93 14.28 26.34
CA PRO A 488 -23.94 15.32 26.49
C PRO A 488 -23.34 16.58 27.14
N PRO A 489 -23.67 17.81 26.70
CA PRO A 489 -23.08 19.05 27.23
C PRO A 489 -23.16 19.19 28.75
N GLU A 490 -24.22 18.68 29.38
CA GLU A 490 -24.41 18.66 30.83
C GLU A 490 -23.50 17.68 31.59
N ARG A 491 -22.85 16.76 30.88
CA ARG A 491 -21.92 15.75 31.42
C ARG A 491 -20.50 15.89 30.86
N ARG A 492 -20.30 16.74 29.85
CA ARG A 492 -19.03 16.94 29.17
C ARG A 492 -18.36 18.19 29.76
N PRO A 493 -17.25 18.04 30.48
CA PRO A 493 -16.44 19.18 30.88
C PRO A 493 -16.07 20.03 29.65
N ASN A 494 -16.21 21.34 29.78
CA ASN A 494 -15.85 22.31 28.75
C ASN A 494 -14.40 22.73 28.94
N VAL A 495 -13.77 23.21 27.87
CA VAL A 495 -12.45 23.85 27.96
C VAL A 495 -12.53 25.01 28.95
N GLY A 496 -11.63 25.03 29.92
CA GLY A 496 -11.64 25.97 31.05
C GLY A 496 -12.27 25.45 32.33
N ASP A 497 -13.03 24.34 32.30
CA ASP A 497 -13.60 23.77 33.51
C ASP A 497 -12.49 23.16 34.39
N GLU A 498 -12.61 23.33 35.71
CA GLU A 498 -11.65 22.79 36.68
C GLU A 498 -11.97 21.32 37.00
N ILE A 499 -10.93 20.50 37.08
CA ILE A 499 -11.01 19.08 37.42
C ILE A 499 -10.12 18.81 38.63
N GLU A 500 -10.74 18.32 39.70
CA GLU A 500 -10.06 17.86 40.89
C GLU A 500 -9.59 16.40 40.74
N ILE A 501 -8.29 16.19 40.89
CA ILE A 501 -7.62 14.92 40.69
C ILE A 501 -7.00 14.45 42.00
N PRO A 502 -7.57 13.45 42.68
CA PRO A 502 -6.93 12.86 43.86
C PRO A 502 -5.67 12.11 43.43
N THR A 503 -4.49 12.51 43.92
CA THR A 503 -3.23 11.85 43.55
C THR A 503 -3.14 10.41 44.03
N SER A 504 -3.99 9.99 44.99
CA SER A 504 -4.13 8.58 45.35
C SER A 504 -4.64 7.69 44.21
N LYS A 505 -5.20 8.29 43.14
CA LYS A 505 -5.62 7.59 41.91
C LYS A 505 -4.56 7.61 40.82
N LEU A 506 -3.45 8.30 41.06
CA LEU A 506 -2.37 8.46 40.09
C LEU A 506 -1.35 7.31 40.26
N THR A 507 -1.09 6.55 39.19
CA THR A 507 0.03 5.60 39.11
C THR A 507 1.01 6.03 38.01
N PRO A 508 2.34 6.05 38.25
CA PRO A 508 3.32 6.59 37.30
C PRO A 508 3.28 6.05 35.86
N ASP A 509 2.67 4.88 35.65
CA ASP A 509 2.57 4.21 34.35
C ASP A 509 1.30 4.55 33.55
N ASP A 510 0.33 5.27 34.13
CA ASP A 510 -0.99 5.49 33.53
C ASP A 510 -1.10 6.88 32.88
N ASP A 511 -0.79 7.08 31.61
CA ASP A 511 -0.96 8.43 30.97
C ASP A 511 -2.41 8.96 30.99
N VAL A 512 -3.39 8.08 31.25
CA VAL A 512 -4.82 8.40 31.34
C VAL A 512 -5.41 7.81 32.60
N ILE A 513 -6.20 8.58 33.35
CA ILE A 513 -6.98 8.11 34.50
C ILE A 513 -8.49 8.24 34.28
N LEU A 514 -9.30 7.65 35.16
CA LEU A 514 -10.76 7.80 35.12
C LEU A 514 -11.26 8.72 36.24
N ILE A 515 -11.78 9.89 35.86
CA ILE A 515 -12.45 10.83 36.77
C ILE A 515 -13.94 10.84 36.44
N GLU A 516 -14.75 10.48 37.43
CA GLU A 516 -16.19 10.26 37.22
C GLU A 516 -16.52 9.32 36.04
N GLN A 517 -15.65 8.34 35.78
CA GLN A 517 -15.71 7.40 34.64
C GLN A 517 -15.38 8.03 33.29
N ILE A 518 -14.94 9.29 33.22
CA ILE A 518 -14.46 9.92 32.00
C ILE A 518 -12.92 9.75 31.94
N PRO A 519 -12.36 9.31 30.80
CA PRO A 519 -10.91 9.27 30.62
C PRO A 519 -10.31 10.67 30.61
N VAL A 520 -9.31 10.90 31.44
CA VAL A 520 -8.59 12.16 31.59
C VAL A 520 -7.09 11.91 31.41
N GLU A 521 -6.50 12.50 30.38
CA GLU A 521 -5.05 12.49 30.13
C GLU A 521 -4.40 13.59 30.97
N ILE A 522 -3.37 13.22 31.71
CA ILE A 522 -2.66 14.10 32.65
C ILE A 522 -1.19 14.16 32.24
N PRO A 523 -0.54 15.34 32.33
CA PRO A 523 0.88 15.46 32.10
C PRO A 523 1.71 14.46 32.92
N PRO A 524 2.70 13.78 32.31
CA PRO A 524 3.45 12.71 32.95
C PRO A 524 4.31 13.20 34.12
N ASP A 525 4.59 14.50 34.24
CA ASP A 525 5.40 15.01 35.35
C ASP A 525 4.60 15.24 36.65
N LEU A 526 3.29 14.96 36.66
CA LEU A 526 2.43 15.25 37.82
C LEU A 526 2.29 14.10 38.84
N TRP A 527 2.79 12.88 38.53
CA TRP A 527 2.61 11.68 39.37
C TRP A 527 3.27 11.75 40.76
N ALA A 528 4.26 12.62 40.96
CA ALA A 528 5.02 12.71 42.21
C ALA A 528 4.30 13.49 43.33
N SER A 529 3.15 14.10 43.03
CA SER A 529 2.47 15.02 43.96
C SER A 529 1.56 14.27 44.95
N LYS A 530 1.40 14.80 46.17
CA LYS A 530 0.53 14.22 47.21
C LYS A 530 -0.69 15.11 47.40
N GLY A 531 -1.89 14.52 47.53
CA GLY A 531 -3.13 15.25 47.84
C GLY A 531 -4.08 15.37 46.65
N THR A 532 -4.82 16.48 46.55
CA THR A 532 -5.68 16.78 45.39
C THR A 532 -5.00 17.81 44.51
N LEU A 533 -4.94 17.53 43.21
CA LEU A 533 -4.51 18.45 42.17
C LEU A 533 -5.72 19.11 41.51
N ILE A 534 -5.59 20.37 41.14
CA ILE A 534 -6.59 21.10 40.35
C ILE A 534 -5.95 21.44 39.01
N LEU A 535 -6.53 20.91 37.94
CA LEU A 535 -6.14 21.20 36.55
C LEU A 535 -7.36 21.73 35.79
N GLY A 536 -7.14 22.46 34.71
CA GLY A 536 -8.22 22.88 33.83
C GLY A 536 -8.25 22.04 32.56
N VAL A 537 -9.44 21.82 32.01
CA VAL A 537 -9.60 21.14 30.73
C VAL A 537 -9.01 22.01 29.63
N SER A 538 -7.93 21.56 29.00
CA SER A 538 -7.25 22.27 27.92
C SER A 538 -7.81 21.88 26.55
N SER A 539 -8.16 20.60 26.36
CA SER A 539 -8.90 20.14 25.18
C SER A 539 -9.82 18.96 25.49
N VAL A 540 -10.86 18.81 24.67
CA VAL A 540 -11.80 17.68 24.72
C VAL A 540 -11.59 16.85 23.45
N GLU A 541 -10.81 15.77 23.57
CA GLU A 541 -10.47 14.89 22.45
C GLU A 541 -11.51 13.76 22.30
N PRO A 542 -11.51 13.03 21.17
CA PRO A 542 -12.40 11.88 21.01
C PRO A 542 -12.19 10.77 22.05
N TYR A 543 -10.97 10.58 22.58
CA TYR A 543 -10.62 9.46 23.47
C TYR A 543 -10.41 9.85 24.93
N CYS A 544 -10.23 11.13 25.26
CA CYS A 544 -10.03 11.60 26.63
C CYS A 544 -10.28 13.12 26.74
N LEU A 545 -10.31 13.60 27.98
CA LEU A 545 -10.12 15.02 28.31
C LEU A 545 -8.65 15.27 28.57
N ARG A 546 -8.06 16.25 27.89
CA ARG A 546 -6.71 16.70 28.21
C ARG A 546 -6.80 17.79 29.25
N CYS A 547 -6.06 17.63 30.34
CA CYS A 547 -6.00 18.61 31.42
C CYS A 547 -4.61 19.20 31.53
N SER A 548 -4.55 20.50 31.82
CA SER A 548 -3.30 21.23 31.98
C SER A 548 -3.49 22.39 32.95
N VAL A 549 -2.41 22.94 33.49
CA VAL A 549 -2.45 24.13 34.36
C VAL A 549 -2.90 25.35 33.56
N CYS A 550 -2.39 25.52 32.33
CA CYS A 550 -2.86 26.57 31.41
C CYS A 550 -4.33 26.40 30.98
N GLY A 551 -4.93 25.22 31.17
CA GLY A 551 -6.34 24.99 30.95
C GLY A 551 -7.24 25.64 32.00
N LEU A 552 -6.69 26.11 33.13
CA LEU A 552 -7.45 26.79 34.18
C LEU A 552 -7.89 28.19 33.71
N GLN A 553 -9.05 28.65 34.16
CA GLN A 553 -9.47 30.03 33.89
C GLN A 553 -8.47 31.01 34.51
N THR A 554 -8.21 32.12 33.82
CA THR A 554 -7.23 33.13 34.26
C THR A 554 -7.53 33.73 35.63
N GLY A 555 -8.78 33.65 36.11
CA GLY A 555 -9.15 34.07 37.47
C GLY A 555 -8.79 33.09 38.59
N SER A 556 -8.47 31.84 38.24
CA SER A 556 -8.14 30.76 39.18
C SER A 556 -6.64 30.57 39.37
N LEU A 557 -5.83 31.08 38.42
CA LEU A 557 -4.38 31.05 38.51
C LEU A 557 -3.87 32.28 39.29
N PRO A 558 -2.91 32.12 40.22
CA PRO A 558 -2.15 33.26 40.73
C PRO A 558 -1.47 33.99 39.56
N ALA A 559 -1.40 35.31 39.59
CA ALA A 559 -0.73 36.06 38.52
C ALA A 559 0.79 35.84 38.57
N VAL A 560 1.45 35.86 37.42
CA VAL A 560 2.91 35.87 37.39
C VAL A 560 3.43 37.14 38.09
N GLY A 561 4.30 36.99 39.08
CA GLY A 561 4.77 38.03 39.99
C GLY A 561 3.95 38.16 41.29
N GLU A 562 2.91 37.34 41.46
CA GLU A 562 2.12 37.26 42.70
C GLU A 562 2.79 36.33 43.73
N ARG A 563 2.69 36.72 45.01
CA ARG A 563 3.13 35.90 46.14
C ARG A 563 2.03 34.91 46.49
N ALA A 564 2.38 33.65 46.70
CA ALA A 564 1.43 32.61 47.03
C ALA A 564 2.00 31.67 48.09
N GLU A 565 1.11 31.01 48.84
CA GLU A 565 1.50 29.97 49.78
C GLU A 565 1.51 28.62 49.05
N MET A 566 2.68 27.98 48.99
CA MET A 566 2.89 26.65 48.43
C MET A 566 3.03 25.61 49.54
N VAL A 567 2.26 24.52 49.44
CA VAL A 567 2.46 23.33 50.27
C VAL A 567 3.39 22.37 49.52
N VAL A 568 4.51 22.00 50.12
CA VAL A 568 5.53 21.13 49.51
C VAL A 568 5.10 19.67 49.61
N ASP A 569 5.00 18.99 48.47
CA ASP A 569 4.60 17.57 48.41
C ASP A 569 5.80 16.62 48.33
N GLY A 570 6.97 17.11 47.90
CA GLY A 570 8.21 16.34 47.84
C GLY A 570 9.34 17.06 47.12
N THR A 571 10.51 16.44 47.08
CA THR A 571 11.69 16.94 46.36
C THR A 571 12.15 15.89 45.35
N THR A 572 12.37 16.31 44.11
CA THR A 572 12.97 15.52 43.02
C THR A 572 14.37 16.06 42.70
N GLU A 573 15.06 15.47 41.71
CA GLU A 573 16.34 16.02 41.22
C GLU A 573 16.14 17.43 40.63
N GLU A 574 15.00 17.65 39.97
CA GLU A 574 14.63 18.91 39.33
C GLU A 574 14.29 20.05 40.33
N GLY A 575 13.89 19.72 41.56
CA GLY A 575 13.51 20.69 42.58
C GLY A 575 12.45 20.23 43.56
N SER A 576 11.84 21.18 44.28
CA SER A 576 10.72 20.90 45.16
C SER A 576 9.42 20.99 44.39
N ARG A 577 8.61 19.94 44.44
CA ARG A 577 7.26 19.91 43.87
C ARG A 577 6.26 20.14 45.00
N GLY A 578 5.21 20.91 44.71
CA GLY A 578 4.17 21.23 45.67
C GLY A 578 2.92 21.77 44.99
N ARG A 579 2.07 22.45 45.76
CA ARG A 579 0.80 22.98 45.29
C ARG A 579 0.51 24.37 45.81
N ILE A 580 0.06 25.26 44.93
CA ILE A 580 -0.54 26.56 45.27
C ILE A 580 -2.05 26.43 45.08
N SER A 581 -2.83 26.50 46.16
CA SER A 581 -4.29 26.32 46.10
C SER A 581 -4.74 25.03 45.38
N GLY A 582 -3.94 23.96 45.45
CA GLY A 582 -4.19 22.70 44.74
C GLY A 582 -3.61 22.62 43.32
N ILE A 583 -3.11 23.71 42.74
CA ILE A 583 -2.49 23.74 41.41
C ILE A 583 -1.05 23.23 41.51
N PRO A 584 -0.62 22.24 40.70
CA PRO A 584 0.74 21.73 40.76
C PRO A 584 1.76 22.83 40.48
N THR A 585 2.78 22.90 41.34
CA THR A 585 3.80 23.94 41.34
C THR A 585 5.19 23.31 41.49
N LEU A 586 6.13 23.74 40.66
CA LEU A 586 7.54 23.38 40.73
C LEU A 586 8.34 24.58 41.23
N VAL A 587 9.15 24.37 42.26
CA VAL A 587 10.22 25.28 42.70
C VAL A 587 11.55 24.64 42.29
N PRO A 588 12.10 25.01 41.13
CA PRO A 588 13.28 24.35 40.59
C PRO A 588 14.45 24.43 41.57
N ARG A 589 15.09 23.29 41.81
CA ARG A 589 16.26 23.10 42.69
C ARG A 589 16.08 23.54 44.15
N GLY A 590 14.85 23.84 44.58
CA GLY A 590 14.51 23.96 46.00
C GLY A 590 14.68 22.59 46.68
N LYS A 591 15.27 22.56 47.88
CA LYS A 591 15.30 21.36 48.75
C LYS A 591 14.42 21.56 49.96
N LEU A 592 13.18 21.98 49.70
CA LEU A 592 12.18 22.24 50.73
C LEU A 592 11.74 20.91 51.34
N LYS A 593 11.50 20.91 52.65
CA LYS A 593 11.06 19.69 53.32
C LYS A 593 9.63 19.39 52.94
N GLU A 594 9.35 18.13 52.66
CA GLU A 594 7.99 17.66 52.41
C GLU A 594 7.07 18.03 53.60
N GLY A 595 5.90 18.58 53.28
CA GLY A 595 4.90 19.05 54.25
C GLY A 595 5.09 20.48 54.73
N ASP A 596 6.20 21.15 54.37
CA ASP A 596 6.38 22.57 54.66
C ASP A 596 5.36 23.41 53.88
N SER A 597 4.91 24.50 54.51
CA SER A 597 4.22 25.60 53.84
C SER A 597 5.22 26.73 53.62
N ARG A 598 5.41 27.15 52.36
CA ARG A 598 6.39 28.16 51.97
C ARG A 598 5.74 29.28 51.18
N GLU A 599 6.15 30.50 51.46
CA GLU A 599 5.76 31.64 50.63
C GLU A 599 6.65 31.66 49.39
N VAL A 600 6.05 31.55 48.22
CA VAL A 600 6.74 31.52 46.94
C VAL A 600 6.25 32.66 46.06
N LEU A 601 7.05 33.05 45.09
CA LEU A 601 6.65 33.96 44.02
C LEU A 601 6.42 33.16 42.74
N VAL A 602 5.24 33.29 42.12
CA VAL A 602 4.95 32.63 40.85
C VAL A 602 5.68 33.36 39.74
N VAL A 603 6.44 32.64 38.91
CA VAL A 603 7.33 33.23 37.89
C VAL A 603 7.00 32.80 36.47
N GLU A 604 6.31 31.67 36.28
CA GLU A 604 5.89 31.21 34.95
C GLU A 604 4.68 30.28 35.08
N HIS A 605 3.81 30.29 34.07
CA HIS A 605 2.76 29.27 33.92
C HIS A 605 3.18 28.38 32.76
N THR A 606 3.37 27.09 33.02
CA THR A 606 3.54 26.09 31.96
C THR A 606 2.25 25.27 31.85
N ASP A 607 2.12 24.49 30.77
CA ASP A 607 0.97 23.58 30.64
C ASP A 607 0.92 22.55 31.77
N GLU A 608 2.06 22.24 32.39
CA GLU A 608 2.16 21.15 33.35
C GLU A 608 2.15 21.64 34.80
N PHE A 609 2.79 22.78 35.09
CA PHE A 609 2.97 23.30 36.44
C PHE A 609 3.03 24.84 36.46
N LEU A 610 2.75 25.40 37.63
CA LEU A 610 3.24 26.73 37.97
C LEU A 610 4.74 26.62 38.28
N THR A 611 5.58 27.43 37.66
CA THR A 611 6.96 27.60 38.13
C THR A 611 6.96 28.71 39.15
N ALA A 612 7.48 28.43 40.34
CA ALA A 612 7.61 29.41 41.41
C ALA A 612 9.04 29.43 41.95
N VAL A 613 9.35 30.47 42.73
CA VAL A 613 10.61 30.57 43.45
C VAL A 613 10.35 30.83 44.92
N ASP A 614 11.11 30.13 45.76
CA ASP A 614 11.06 30.32 47.19
C ASP A 614 11.63 31.70 47.54
N ILE A 615 10.83 32.52 48.22
CA ILE A 615 11.23 33.83 48.72
C ILE A 615 11.44 33.82 50.25
N ASP A 616 11.30 32.66 50.88
CA ASP A 616 11.54 32.43 52.30
C ASP A 616 12.98 31.98 52.55
N VAL A 617 13.92 32.94 52.48
CA VAL A 617 15.37 32.68 52.39
C VAL A 617 16.07 32.38 53.73
N ASP A 618 15.31 32.10 54.79
CA ASP A 618 15.82 31.91 56.15
C ASP A 618 16.91 30.81 56.24
N GLU A 619 16.95 29.87 55.29
CA GLU A 619 17.93 28.77 55.28
C GLU A 619 19.33 29.14 54.74
N TYR A 620 19.51 30.28 54.05
CA TYR A 620 20.77 30.58 53.35
C TYR A 620 21.65 31.65 54.02
N ASP A 621 21.28 32.12 55.22
CA ASP A 621 21.99 33.21 55.92
C ASP A 621 22.06 34.50 55.07
N ILE A 622 21.08 34.67 54.18
CA ILE A 622 20.96 35.79 53.24
C ILE A 622 20.10 36.86 53.90
N ASN A 623 20.72 37.96 54.34
CA ASN A 623 20.01 39.11 54.89
C ASN A 623 19.40 39.99 53.76
N ILE A 624 18.57 39.40 52.90
CA ILE A 624 17.80 40.11 51.88
C ILE A 624 16.33 40.06 52.31
N ASP A 625 15.68 41.22 52.31
CA ASP A 625 14.26 41.33 52.64
C ASP A 625 13.40 40.60 51.59
N LYS A 626 12.35 39.89 52.04
CA LYS A 626 11.48 39.10 51.15
C LYS A 626 10.82 39.95 50.06
N GLU A 627 10.48 41.20 50.35
CA GLU A 627 9.90 42.12 49.36
C GLU A 627 10.95 42.52 48.31
N MET A 628 12.20 42.75 48.72
CA MET A 628 13.29 43.03 47.77
C MET A 628 13.55 41.84 46.84
N LEU A 629 13.50 40.62 47.36
CA LEU A 629 13.67 39.42 46.53
C LEU A 629 12.47 39.20 45.60
N ALA A 630 11.25 39.47 46.07
CA ALA A 630 10.05 39.45 45.23
C ALA A 630 10.14 40.49 44.09
N ASP A 631 10.54 41.73 44.40
CA ASP A 631 10.73 42.80 43.41
C ASP A 631 11.84 42.47 42.39
N TYR A 632 12.94 41.87 42.84
CA TYR A 632 13.99 41.37 41.96
C TYR A 632 13.44 40.37 40.93
N TYR A 633 12.66 39.39 41.39
CA TYR A 633 12.09 38.39 40.49
C TYR A 633 10.98 38.92 39.59
N ARG A 634 10.13 39.84 40.08
CA ARG A 634 9.14 40.55 39.25
C ARG A 634 9.82 41.28 38.08
N ALA A 635 10.90 42.00 38.36
CA ALA A 635 11.68 42.67 37.32
C ALA A 635 12.28 41.67 36.30
N LEU A 636 12.73 40.49 36.73
CA LEU A 636 13.18 39.45 35.79
C LEU A 636 12.03 38.82 34.96
N VAL A 637 10.84 38.64 35.52
CA VAL A 637 9.64 38.21 34.78
C VAL A 637 9.29 39.24 33.70
N GLU A 638 9.26 40.52 34.05
CA GLU A 638 8.99 41.60 33.09
C GLU A 638 10.05 41.63 31.99
N ALA A 639 11.33 41.40 32.34
CA ALA A 639 12.39 41.27 31.36
C ALA A 639 12.13 40.11 30.37
N GLN A 640 11.65 38.96 30.86
CA GLN A 640 11.30 37.81 30.02
C GLN A 640 10.12 38.11 29.09
N LYS A 641 9.07 38.74 29.61
CA LYS A 641 7.89 39.11 28.83
C LYS A 641 8.26 40.11 27.72
N ALA A 642 8.98 41.17 28.06
CA ALA A 642 9.46 42.16 27.10
C ALA A 642 10.29 41.51 25.98
N TRP A 643 11.13 40.54 26.32
CA TRP A 643 11.90 39.78 25.34
C TRP A 643 11.03 38.94 24.40
N GLN A 644 10.03 38.22 24.92
CA GLN A 644 9.10 37.43 24.10
C GLN A 644 8.32 38.34 23.12
N GLU A 645 8.02 39.57 23.53
CA GLU A 645 7.41 40.61 22.71
C GLU A 645 8.39 41.31 21.75
N ASN A 646 9.68 40.93 21.77
CA ASN A 646 10.81 41.53 21.03
C ASN A 646 11.14 42.99 21.43
N ASP A 647 10.74 43.44 22.62
CA ASP A 647 11.18 44.69 23.22
C ASP A 647 12.49 44.49 24.01
N PHE A 648 13.59 44.47 23.27
CA PHE A 648 14.92 44.23 23.83
C PHE A 648 15.42 45.36 24.74
N GLU A 649 14.94 46.58 24.55
CA GLU A 649 15.36 47.72 25.35
C GLU A 649 14.70 47.66 26.73
N LEU A 650 13.38 47.46 26.77
CA LEU A 650 12.64 47.25 28.01
C LEU A 650 13.17 46.01 28.76
N SER A 651 13.42 44.91 28.05
CA SER A 651 13.98 43.70 28.65
C SER A 651 15.30 43.96 29.40
N ARG A 652 16.18 44.80 28.81
CA ARG A 652 17.44 45.20 29.46
C ARG A 652 17.23 46.15 30.63
N GLU A 653 16.28 47.07 30.51
CA GLU A 653 15.94 48.01 31.59
C GLU A 653 15.45 47.24 32.82
N CYS A 654 14.55 46.28 32.63
CA CYS A 654 14.06 45.39 33.69
C CYS A 654 15.17 44.55 34.33
N CYS A 655 16.13 44.01 33.56
CA CYS A 655 17.31 43.35 34.14
C CYS A 655 18.18 44.30 34.98
N ARG A 656 18.34 45.55 34.53
CA ARG A 656 19.09 46.56 35.28
C ARG A 656 18.36 46.97 36.55
N GLU A 657 17.04 47.10 36.48
CA GLU A 657 16.18 47.33 37.64
C GLU A 657 16.34 46.20 38.67
N ALA A 658 16.21 44.93 38.25
CA ALA A 658 16.47 43.78 39.10
C ALA A 658 17.84 43.88 39.79
N ALA A 659 18.91 44.20 39.05
CA ALA A 659 20.25 44.37 39.61
C ALA A 659 20.37 45.53 40.61
N ASN A 660 19.46 46.50 40.60
CA ASN A 660 19.46 47.65 41.50
C ASN A 660 18.56 47.47 42.73
N VAL A 661 17.55 46.59 42.66
CA VAL A 661 16.68 46.26 43.80
C VAL A 661 17.49 45.62 44.94
N ILE A 662 18.47 44.77 44.59
CA ILE A 662 19.25 44.03 45.58
C ILE A 662 20.44 44.86 46.09
N PRO A 663 20.59 45.09 47.42
CA PRO A 663 21.72 45.84 47.98
C PRO A 663 23.06 45.12 47.77
N ALA A 664 24.17 45.86 47.67
CA ALA A 664 25.52 45.28 47.50
C ALA A 664 26.23 45.00 48.85
N ASP A 665 25.47 44.69 49.89
CA ASP A 665 25.95 44.64 51.28
C ASP A 665 26.30 43.24 51.78
N SER A 666 25.94 42.19 51.03
CA SER A 666 26.36 40.81 51.29
C SER A 666 26.93 40.15 50.04
N ASN A 667 27.74 39.10 50.25
CA ASN A 667 28.24 38.29 49.14
C ASN A 667 27.09 37.73 48.32
N VAL A 668 26.01 37.24 48.94
CA VAL A 668 24.90 36.66 48.18
C VAL A 668 24.08 37.71 47.42
N ALA A 669 23.85 38.87 48.02
CA ALA A 669 23.17 39.96 47.35
C ALA A 669 23.97 40.45 46.13
N MET A 670 25.31 40.51 46.22
CA MET A 670 26.17 40.78 45.06
C MET A 670 25.95 39.78 43.93
N LEU A 671 25.79 38.50 44.27
CA LEU A 671 25.66 37.43 43.28
C LEU A 671 24.35 37.54 42.48
N PHE A 672 23.23 37.94 43.12
CA PHE A 672 21.97 38.25 42.42
C PHE A 672 22.09 39.45 41.47
N ARG A 673 22.79 40.51 41.90
CA ARG A 673 23.06 41.69 41.04
C ARG A 673 23.87 41.29 39.80
N MET A 674 24.89 40.47 40.02
CA MET A 674 25.77 39.99 38.95
C MET A 674 25.04 39.08 37.96
N ASP A 675 24.10 38.25 38.42
CA ASP A 675 23.25 37.45 37.55
C ASP A 675 22.38 38.35 36.66
N ALA A 676 21.69 39.33 37.25
CA ALA A 676 20.87 40.29 36.51
C ALA A 676 21.69 41.14 35.50
N GLN A 677 22.88 41.60 35.89
CA GLN A 677 23.81 42.29 34.99
C GLN A 677 24.31 41.39 33.85
N ARG A 678 24.62 40.13 34.14
CA ARG A 678 24.98 39.15 33.12
C ARG A 678 23.85 39.02 32.08
N HIS A 679 22.58 39.01 32.51
CA HIS A 679 21.44 38.96 31.59
C HIS A 679 21.30 40.21 30.73
N GLU A 680 21.46 41.39 31.33
CA GLU A 680 21.48 42.66 30.59
C GLU A 680 22.52 42.63 29.46
N ILE A 681 23.74 42.14 29.76
CA ILE A 681 24.84 42.05 28.79
C ILE A 681 24.51 41.07 27.65
N LEU A 682 23.96 39.90 27.98
CA LEU A 682 23.56 38.91 26.98
C LEU A 682 22.47 39.46 26.05
N LEU A 683 21.49 40.14 26.63
CA LEU A 683 20.40 40.80 25.92
C LEU A 683 20.88 41.89 24.97
N MET A 684 21.76 42.75 25.46
CA MET A 684 22.42 43.76 24.65
C MET A 684 23.15 43.12 23.48
N GLY A 685 23.91 42.06 23.75
CA GLY A 685 24.61 41.29 22.74
C GLY A 685 23.68 40.80 21.64
N GLU A 686 22.56 40.19 22.00
CA GLU A 686 21.60 39.63 21.06
C GLU A 686 20.84 40.72 20.26
N GLN A 687 20.45 41.82 20.90
CA GLN A 687 19.89 43.00 20.24
C GLN A 687 20.84 43.53 19.17
N ILE A 688 22.12 43.68 19.51
CA ILE A 688 23.17 44.13 18.59
C ILE A 688 23.42 43.08 17.51
N ARG A 689 23.29 41.78 17.82
CA ARG A 689 23.43 40.70 16.83
C ARG A 689 22.35 40.80 15.76
N ARG A 690 21.09 40.96 16.16
CA ARG A 690 19.94 41.07 15.24
C ARG A 690 20.01 42.33 14.39
N SER A 691 20.44 43.45 14.97
CA SER A 691 20.46 44.76 14.27
C SER A 691 21.75 45.05 13.51
N GLN A 692 22.90 44.58 13.99
CA GLN A 692 24.23 44.98 13.48
C GLN A 692 25.18 43.79 13.21
N GLY A 693 24.73 42.55 13.43
CA GLY A 693 25.47 41.34 13.14
C GLY A 693 26.38 40.86 14.27
N VAL A 694 26.79 39.59 14.15
CA VAL A 694 27.52 38.83 15.18
C VAL A 694 28.81 39.51 15.64
N ARG A 695 29.60 40.09 14.72
CA ARG A 695 30.90 40.69 15.06
C ARG A 695 30.76 41.90 15.97
N LYS A 696 29.75 42.75 15.76
CA LYS A 696 29.52 43.94 16.58
C LYS A 696 28.93 43.58 17.93
N SER A 697 28.05 42.57 17.97
CA SER A 697 27.56 41.96 19.21
C SER A 697 28.70 41.48 20.11
N GLN A 698 29.66 40.75 19.55
CA GLN A 698 30.83 40.27 20.30
C GLN A 698 31.68 41.40 20.91
N ILE A 699 31.92 42.47 20.15
CA ILE A 699 32.68 43.63 20.64
C ILE A 699 31.92 44.29 21.79
N ALA A 700 30.62 44.53 21.61
CA ALA A 700 29.80 45.16 22.64
C ALA A 700 29.67 44.31 23.91
N ILE A 701 29.47 42.99 23.80
CA ILE A 701 29.48 42.08 24.96
C ILE A 701 30.83 42.16 25.68
N GLN A 702 31.94 42.18 24.95
CA GLN A 702 33.28 42.26 25.54
C GLN A 702 33.49 43.57 26.29
N GLU A 703 33.14 44.70 25.67
CA GLU A 703 33.22 46.02 26.28
C GLU A 703 32.36 46.08 27.55
N ALA A 704 31.11 45.57 27.50
CA ALA A 704 30.25 45.57 28.66
C ALA A 704 30.73 44.66 29.79
N ILE A 705 31.35 43.51 29.49
CA ILE A 705 32.01 42.66 30.51
C ILE A 705 33.19 43.39 31.15
N ASP A 706 34.00 44.07 30.34
CA ASP A 706 35.17 44.82 30.83
C ASP A 706 34.76 46.05 31.66
N ASP A 707 33.59 46.63 31.39
CA ASP A 707 33.00 47.76 32.11
C ASP A 707 32.28 47.36 33.41
N VAL A 708 32.05 46.06 33.68
CA VAL A 708 31.48 45.62 34.96
C VAL A 708 32.49 45.89 36.08
N ASN A 709 32.30 47.04 36.74
CA ASN A 709 33.15 47.51 37.82
C ASN A 709 32.78 46.78 39.11
N LEU A 710 33.46 45.68 39.39
CA LEU A 710 33.20 44.87 40.59
C LEU A 710 33.85 45.55 41.80
N PRO A 711 33.09 45.85 42.87
CA PRO A 711 33.70 46.34 44.11
C PRO A 711 34.74 45.33 44.62
N ASP A 712 35.76 45.82 45.35
CA ASP A 712 36.94 45.11 45.89
C ASP A 712 36.67 43.86 46.77
N LEU A 713 35.44 43.37 46.80
CA LEU A 713 35.10 42.03 47.27
C LEU A 713 35.77 41.04 46.33
N SER A 714 36.85 40.41 46.81
CA SER A 714 37.69 39.43 46.11
C SER A 714 36.88 38.54 45.15
N VAL A 715 36.77 39.00 43.91
CA VAL A 715 36.16 38.25 42.82
C VAL A 715 37.03 37.03 42.67
N SER A 716 36.51 35.87 43.06
CA SER A 716 37.33 34.66 43.00
C SER A 716 37.77 34.49 41.54
N PRO A 717 39.03 34.16 41.25
CA PRO A 717 39.53 33.95 39.89
C PRO A 717 38.62 33.05 39.03
N LEU A 718 37.84 32.17 39.67
CA LEU A 718 36.85 31.28 39.05
C LEU A 718 35.72 32.04 38.33
N MET A 719 35.31 33.21 38.84
CA MET A 719 34.24 34.02 38.24
C MET A 719 34.71 34.70 36.95
N LEU A 720 35.91 35.27 36.99
CA LEU A 720 36.53 35.84 35.81
C LEU A 720 36.78 34.74 34.77
N ASP A 721 37.08 33.52 35.21
CA ASP A 721 37.23 32.34 34.36
C ASP A 721 35.91 31.85 33.75
N GLU A 722 34.77 31.95 34.45
CA GLU A 722 33.44 31.60 33.90
C GLU A 722 32.98 32.60 32.82
N LEU A 723 33.11 33.91 33.06
CA LEU A 723 32.81 34.96 32.07
C LEU A 723 33.76 34.87 30.87
N LYS A 724 35.05 34.58 31.10
CA LYS A 724 36.01 34.29 30.03
C LYS A 724 35.66 33.01 29.28
N ALA A 725 35.19 31.96 29.95
CA ALA A 725 34.81 30.71 29.30
C ALA A 725 33.55 30.89 28.42
N TYR A 726 32.61 31.74 28.82
CA TYR A 726 31.48 32.20 27.98
C TYR A 726 31.94 32.98 26.75
N ARG A 727 32.88 33.93 26.93
CA ARG A 727 33.56 34.62 25.84
C ARG A 727 34.23 33.64 24.87
N PHE A 728 34.88 32.59 25.37
CA PHE A 728 35.53 31.56 24.56
C PHE A 728 34.54 30.68 23.80
N ALA A 729 33.40 30.30 24.38
CA ALA A 729 32.34 29.55 23.70
C ALA A 729 31.72 30.35 22.53
N LEU A 730 31.45 31.63 22.74
CA LEU A 730 30.98 32.56 21.69
C LEU A 730 32.02 32.81 20.59
N THR A 731 33.31 32.64 20.89
CA THR A 731 34.42 32.78 19.94
C THR A 731 34.71 31.49 19.18
N GLY A 732 34.44 30.31 19.76
CA GLY A 732 34.65 29.00 19.13
C GLY A 732 33.75 28.72 17.92
N VAL A 733 32.59 29.36 17.86
CA VAL A 733 31.65 29.32 16.72
C VAL A 733 32.22 30.01 15.45
N LYS A 734 33.33 30.75 15.59
CA LYS A 734 33.90 31.63 14.56
C LYS A 734 34.74 30.93 13.48
N ASN A 735 35.18 29.69 13.69
CA ASN A 735 36.11 29.02 12.77
C ASN A 735 35.46 27.74 12.19
N ASP A 736 34.86 27.88 11.00
CA ASP A 736 34.39 26.81 10.09
C ASP A 736 33.25 25.87 10.52
N GLY A 737 32.41 26.25 11.49
CA GLY A 737 31.19 25.47 11.80
C GLY A 737 31.45 24.05 12.33
N SER A 738 32.70 23.73 12.69
CA SER A 738 33.06 22.51 13.40
C SER A 738 33.89 22.87 14.62
N MET A 739 33.20 23.03 15.76
CA MET A 739 33.88 23.09 17.03
C MET A 739 34.30 21.67 17.42
N ASN A 740 35.60 21.42 17.62
CA ASN A 740 36.08 20.12 18.08
C ASN A 740 35.45 19.79 19.46
N ALA A 741 34.74 18.67 19.54
CA ALA A 741 34.04 18.21 20.74
C ALA A 741 34.97 18.20 21.98
N GLY A 742 36.22 17.76 21.84
CA GLY A 742 37.19 17.71 22.94
C GLY A 742 37.54 19.08 23.53
N TYR A 743 37.53 20.14 22.72
CA TYR A 743 37.85 21.50 23.18
C TYR A 743 36.70 22.14 23.94
N LEU A 744 35.48 21.89 23.48
CA LEU A 744 34.27 22.36 24.13
C LEU A 744 34.02 21.59 25.45
N ASN A 745 34.30 20.29 25.47
CA ASN A 745 34.30 19.44 26.68
C ASN A 745 35.29 19.90 27.74
N ALA A 746 36.49 20.30 27.34
CA ALA A 746 37.49 20.86 28.27
C ALA A 746 37.03 22.19 28.87
N THR A 747 36.28 22.99 28.12
CA THR A 747 35.75 24.28 28.57
C THR A 747 34.61 24.09 29.56
N VAL A 748 33.66 23.18 29.28
CA VAL A 748 32.58 22.85 30.24
C VAL A 748 33.07 22.10 31.45
N ARG A 749 34.05 21.19 31.33
CA ARG A 749 34.69 20.59 32.52
C ARG A 749 35.41 21.63 33.38
N LYS A 750 36.00 22.68 32.78
CA LYS A 750 36.56 23.80 33.54
C LYS A 750 35.49 24.64 34.22
N MET A 751 34.38 24.95 33.55
CA MET A 751 33.24 25.65 34.16
C MET A 751 32.61 24.83 35.30
N LYS A 752 32.40 23.52 35.08
CA LYS A 752 31.88 22.56 36.06
C LYS A 752 32.85 22.39 37.24
N GLY A 753 34.13 22.14 36.99
CA GLY A 753 35.15 22.03 38.04
C GLY A 753 35.38 23.34 38.79
N ALA A 754 35.19 24.49 38.13
CA ALA A 754 35.18 25.77 38.80
C ALA A 754 33.99 25.91 39.74
N ARG A 755 32.80 25.44 39.32
CA ARG A 755 31.55 25.49 40.10
C ARG A 755 31.47 24.47 41.24
N GLU A 756 31.90 23.24 41.00
CA GLU A 756 31.91 22.13 41.96
C GLU A 756 33.08 22.19 42.94
N SER A 757 34.00 23.15 42.78
CA SER A 757 35.05 23.39 43.75
C SER A 757 34.42 23.73 45.10
N ASN A 758 34.80 23.02 46.17
CA ASN A 758 34.34 23.25 47.55
C ASN A 758 34.54 24.69 48.06
N ASN A 759 35.36 25.50 47.37
CA ASN A 759 35.61 26.90 47.67
C ASN A 759 34.88 27.87 46.72
N ASN A 760 33.96 27.39 45.87
CA ASN A 760 33.18 28.26 45.01
C ASN A 760 31.86 28.66 45.68
N PRO A 761 31.72 29.93 46.14
CA PRO A 761 30.46 30.42 46.71
C PRO A 761 29.29 30.41 45.72
N TRP A 762 29.56 30.27 44.40
CA TRP A 762 28.56 30.17 43.34
C TRP A 762 27.95 28.77 43.16
N SER A 763 28.49 27.73 43.83
CA SER A 763 27.83 26.41 43.85
C SER A 763 26.41 26.48 44.41
N ALA A 764 26.15 27.43 45.31
CA ALA A 764 24.84 27.72 45.89
C ALA A 764 23.95 28.62 45.03
N ILE A 765 24.49 29.29 44.00
CA ILE A 765 23.76 30.27 43.19
C ILE A 765 23.56 29.72 41.80
N ILE A 766 22.34 29.25 41.63
CA ILE A 766 21.78 28.59 40.47
C ILE A 766 21.25 29.69 39.52
N PRO A 767 21.45 29.62 38.20
CA PRO A 767 20.81 30.60 37.31
C PRO A 767 19.31 30.40 37.40
N HIS A 768 18.61 31.52 37.44
CA HIS A 768 17.18 31.57 37.73
C HIS A 768 16.34 30.76 36.71
N PRO A 769 15.20 30.14 37.08
CA PRO A 769 14.34 29.40 36.15
C PRO A 769 13.81 30.26 35.00
N ILE A 770 13.39 31.50 35.28
CA ILE A 770 13.01 32.51 34.27
C ILE A 770 14.13 32.68 33.26
N VAL A 771 15.37 32.73 33.73
CA VAL A 771 16.57 32.93 32.93
C VAL A 771 16.87 31.69 32.08
N ALA A 772 16.67 30.48 32.63
CA ALA A 772 16.83 29.24 31.88
C ALA A 772 15.79 29.17 30.73
N SER A 773 14.52 29.47 31.01
CA SER A 773 13.44 29.58 30.01
C SER A 773 13.73 30.67 28.97
N PHE A 774 14.23 31.82 29.42
CA PHE A 774 14.65 32.93 28.57
C PHE A 774 15.74 32.53 27.58
N LEU A 775 16.83 31.91 28.05
CA LEU A 775 17.92 31.43 27.22
C LEU A 775 17.47 30.32 26.25
N ALA A 776 16.46 29.52 26.62
CA ALA A 776 15.86 28.51 25.74
C ALA A 776 15.08 29.15 24.57
N SER A 777 14.46 30.31 24.80
CA SER A 777 13.63 31.03 23.82
C SER A 777 14.42 31.85 22.78
N ILE A 778 15.71 32.11 23.01
CA ILE A 778 16.58 32.81 22.05
C ILE A 778 16.77 31.90 20.83
N GLN A 779 15.97 32.14 19.76
CA GLN A 779 15.86 31.30 18.55
C GLN A 779 17.14 30.53 18.20
N LYS A 780 17.07 29.20 18.38
CA LYS A 780 18.06 28.25 17.85
C LYS A 780 18.20 28.48 16.34
N PRO A 781 19.41 28.72 15.80
CA PRO A 781 19.57 28.79 14.35
C PRO A 781 19.06 27.50 13.72
N ARG A 782 18.24 27.60 12.66
CA ARG A 782 17.78 26.45 11.87
C ARG A 782 18.98 25.81 11.16
N VAL A 783 19.60 24.85 11.82
CA VAL A 783 20.64 23.97 11.28
C VAL A 783 20.10 22.53 11.40
N PRO A 784 20.40 21.61 10.46
CA PRO A 784 19.90 20.22 10.45
C PRO A 784 20.05 19.39 11.74
N ALA A 785 20.79 19.89 12.74
CA ALA A 785 20.89 19.31 14.08
C ALA A 785 19.62 19.49 14.96
N ALA A 786 18.60 20.25 14.51
CA ALA A 786 17.44 20.62 15.33
C ALA A 786 16.57 19.43 15.82
N GLU A 787 16.41 18.39 15.01
CA GLU A 787 15.59 17.20 15.35
C GLU A 787 16.29 16.28 16.39
N VAL A 788 17.62 16.32 16.41
CA VAL A 788 18.46 15.64 17.41
C VAL A 788 18.49 16.45 18.71
N VAL A 789 18.51 17.78 18.60
CA VAL A 789 18.42 18.71 19.74
C VAL A 789 17.08 18.61 20.46
N ASP A 790 15.96 18.42 19.76
CA ASP A 790 14.63 18.23 20.40
C ASP A 790 14.55 16.92 21.20
N LYS A 791 15.10 15.82 20.68
CA LYS A 791 15.17 14.54 21.43
C LYS A 791 16.05 14.63 22.69
N LEU A 792 17.09 15.44 22.66
CA LEU A 792 18.00 15.71 23.79
C LEU A 792 17.37 16.63 24.85
N VAL A 793 16.64 17.66 24.42
CA VAL A 793 15.93 18.61 25.30
C VAL A 793 14.90 17.91 26.17
N THR A 794 14.26 16.89 25.62
CA THR A 794 13.20 16.12 26.31
C THR A 794 13.77 15.15 27.36
N GLN A 795 15.09 14.88 27.37
CA GLN A 795 15.71 13.85 28.22
C GLN A 795 16.59 14.40 29.37
N THR A 796 17.00 15.68 29.33
CA THR A 796 17.89 16.29 30.36
C THR A 796 17.59 17.78 30.65
N PRO A 797 16.35 18.14 31.04
CA PRO A 797 15.91 19.53 31.20
C PRO A 797 16.69 20.34 32.27
N GLU A 798 17.26 19.66 33.26
CA GLU A 798 17.93 20.28 34.42
C GLU A 798 19.28 20.94 34.11
N TYR A 799 19.81 20.72 32.91
CA TYR A 799 21.20 21.05 32.54
C TYR A 799 21.31 22.12 31.45
N TRP A 800 20.17 22.73 31.07
CA TRP A 800 20.08 23.72 29.99
C TRP A 800 21.08 24.88 30.08
N PRO A 801 21.43 25.46 31.25
CA PRO A 801 22.37 26.57 31.24
C PRO A 801 23.86 26.16 31.11
N PHE A 802 24.23 24.85 31.11
CA PHE A 802 25.65 24.46 31.26
C PHE A 802 26.19 23.23 30.53
N LEU A 803 25.47 22.55 29.63
CA LEU A 803 26.07 21.45 28.86
C LEU A 803 26.50 21.81 27.44
N THR A 804 27.68 21.31 27.10
CA THR A 804 28.27 21.31 25.76
C THR A 804 28.75 19.91 25.40
N THR A 805 28.69 19.55 24.11
CA THR A 805 29.27 18.40 23.32
C THR A 805 29.98 17.18 23.96
N SER A 806 29.97 16.92 25.27
CA SER A 806 30.61 15.73 25.87
C SER A 806 29.66 14.58 26.02
N GLU A 807 28.37 14.84 26.23
CA GLU A 807 27.37 13.77 26.15
C GLU A 807 27.03 13.45 24.69
N VAL A 808 27.46 14.31 23.76
CA VAL A 808 27.50 14.03 22.31
C VAL A 808 28.62 13.02 21.96
N SER A 809 29.50 12.69 22.90
CA SER A 809 30.60 11.73 22.70
C SER A 809 30.36 10.34 23.32
N ASP A 810 29.39 10.18 24.24
CA ASP A 810 29.11 8.88 24.88
C ASP A 810 27.89 8.16 24.26
N PHE A 811 27.31 8.69 23.18
CA PHE A 811 26.18 8.11 22.43
C PHE A 811 26.41 7.94 20.90
N VAL A 812 27.62 8.23 20.42
CA VAL A 812 28.15 7.72 19.13
C VAL A 812 29.00 6.51 19.44
#